data_AF-A0A957TT60-F1
#
_entry.id   AF-A0A957TT60-F1
#
_cell.length_a   1.000
_cell.length_b   1.000
_cell.length_c   1.000
_cell.angle_alpha   90.00
_cell.angle_beta   90.00
_cell.angle_gamma   90.00
#
_symmetry.space_group_name_H-M   'P 1'
#
loop_
_entity.id
_entity.type
_entity.pdbx_description
1 polymer ?
#
loop_
_entity_poly.entity_id
_entity_poly.type
_entity_poly.pdbx_seq_one_letter_code
_entity_poly.pdbx_strand_id
1 'polypeptide(L)'
;IRPTDPRNLWYVDNVLNWPGSDDQGQIKRVNPDTFRDGDGDMLLSPMLEIEIPFDEANPTRSLPISATIDVSAATPLDQWLDQGTLDQYGINASLNEDDGTIWLYVPVAQVQDPIGYAPVALSARIPYLQQAGEWGTAHKIKLLWTLSMQNDQQINGVWTSNNVIVESYYDDFMLTGLNVEEAHGADTLVIAQSPSASGGNANYDNYLLHVADVLQSAFLQGEHKADGNRLTVADIGDYLTTWGIPANALIVDKRALGLADEVAVASTLNDDQVKQILTNVYGASPAADTIGNLLLVNEFTQRSASFSDAVMNSGQLTIALADPSAGIKTDTVGTIMLKPYLYDSAEGWVDINPTSYVEAVDANWQTFYTDQRLQSLSTETLIDVEHARAGAVLLLNGYYEALLTGIAGQLVINSEALGVADLANTLYQYDANNEPAITIPKDLLAGIQQFYADSSLDNVAITTVDDEIDPVSNAIWALLGASSAQTLNAIGSVAAGDQDSATSKALLKYNEYSLPISAEDLIGNHANVYIFQSLSASLGGTSLLGISGKALSVAGTSGMLALRVLLQKSYLTTYTTWKAARFATQAASLGELTQLSNTIQEMHGKWKLGAAFALAIPIGLAALSIGFGLGSGEFAVGTPDFENLLADKIAGIIVGALFAALSMVPGGQLIMGAIGIIDSLFSLGCAIAGAAGAKIKPAVDTWVCGGLTQAFTEA
;
A
#
# COMPACT_ATOMS: atom_id res chain seq x y z
N ILE A 1 -13.22 16.17 -3.76
CA ILE A 1 -14.46 16.75 -4.32
C ILE A 1 -15.11 15.79 -5.30
N ARG A 2 -16.41 15.86 -5.51
CA ARG A 2 -17.13 15.05 -6.51
C ARG A 2 -18.04 15.96 -7.33
N PRO A 3 -17.93 15.98 -8.68
CA PRO A 3 -18.91 16.68 -9.52
C PRO A 3 -20.33 16.22 -9.21
N THR A 4 -21.31 17.14 -9.29
CA THR A 4 -22.72 16.79 -9.07
C THR A 4 -23.23 15.76 -10.08
N ASP A 5 -22.75 15.83 -11.32
CA ASP A 5 -22.88 14.75 -12.31
C ASP A 5 -21.67 13.81 -12.23
N PRO A 6 -21.81 12.59 -11.66
CA PRO A 6 -20.70 11.67 -11.52
C PRO A 6 -20.14 11.17 -12.87
N ARG A 7 -20.85 11.37 -13.99
CA ARG A 7 -20.32 11.04 -15.32
C ARG A 7 -19.12 11.91 -15.70
N ASN A 8 -19.03 13.12 -15.15
CA ASN A 8 -17.91 14.02 -15.43
C ASN A 8 -16.57 13.48 -14.92
N LEU A 9 -16.58 12.58 -13.93
CA LEU A 9 -15.37 11.88 -13.48
C LEU A 9 -14.75 10.99 -14.56
N TRP A 10 -15.53 10.54 -15.53
CA TRP A 10 -15.07 9.75 -16.69
C TRP A 10 -14.55 10.61 -17.83
N TYR A 11 -14.62 11.94 -17.69
CA TYR A 11 -14.12 12.89 -18.68
C TYR A 11 -12.76 13.50 -18.31
N VAL A 12 -12.25 13.16 -17.13
CA VAL A 12 -10.94 13.61 -16.64
C VAL A 12 -9.85 13.14 -17.58
N ASP A 13 -9.07 14.08 -18.10
CA ASP A 13 -7.97 13.85 -19.04
C ASP A 13 -8.41 13.06 -20.28
N ASN A 14 -9.68 13.21 -20.69
CA ASN A 14 -10.13 12.66 -21.95
C ASN A 14 -9.44 13.40 -23.08
N VAL A 15 -8.85 12.61 -23.95
CA VAL A 15 -8.11 13.05 -25.11
C VAL A 15 -8.97 12.79 -26.35
N LEU A 16 -9.31 13.85 -27.08
CA LEU A 16 -10.17 13.79 -28.26
C LEU A 16 -9.38 14.17 -29.51
N ASN A 17 -9.66 13.48 -30.61
CA ASN A 17 -9.06 13.79 -31.91
C ASN A 17 -9.81 14.95 -32.58
N TRP A 18 -9.07 15.93 -33.08
CA TRP A 18 -9.58 16.88 -34.05
C TRP A 18 -9.37 16.31 -35.46
N PRO A 19 -10.18 16.68 -36.46
CA PRO A 19 -9.88 16.29 -37.83
C PRO A 19 -8.47 16.75 -38.25
N GLY A 20 -7.61 15.80 -38.60
CA GLY A 20 -6.28 16.12 -39.12
C GLY A 20 -6.38 16.89 -40.45
N SER A 21 -5.41 17.78 -40.69
CA SER A 21 -5.35 18.65 -41.89
C SER A 21 -6.44 19.74 -41.95
N ASP A 22 -6.99 20.15 -40.80
CA ASP A 22 -7.73 21.42 -40.73
C ASP A 22 -6.73 22.58 -40.76
N ASP A 23 -6.44 23.11 -41.96
CA ASP A 23 -5.55 24.25 -42.18
C ASP A 23 -6.32 25.58 -42.44
N GLN A 24 -7.65 25.50 -42.50
CA GLN A 24 -8.55 26.62 -42.82
C GLN A 24 -9.36 27.11 -41.62
N GLY A 25 -9.42 26.33 -40.54
CA GLY A 25 -10.06 26.68 -39.28
C GLY A 25 -9.34 27.77 -38.48
N GLN A 26 -10.03 28.25 -37.43
CA GLN A 26 -9.42 29.08 -36.38
C GLN A 26 -8.44 28.28 -35.53
N ILE A 27 -8.69 26.99 -35.38
CA ILE A 27 -7.74 26.01 -34.88
C ILE A 27 -7.11 25.33 -36.08
N LYS A 28 -5.78 25.34 -36.15
CA LYS A 28 -5.03 24.74 -37.24
C LYS A 28 -4.28 23.52 -36.76
N ARG A 29 -4.40 22.42 -37.48
CA ARG A 29 -3.67 21.18 -37.22
C ARG A 29 -2.96 20.68 -38.47
N VAL A 30 -1.67 20.96 -38.53
CA VAL A 30 -0.71 20.61 -39.58
C VAL A 30 0.33 19.62 -39.09
N ASN A 31 0.80 19.77 -37.84
CA ASN A 31 1.75 18.86 -37.22
C ASN A 31 1.04 17.62 -36.65
N PRO A 32 1.71 16.45 -36.57
CA PRO A 32 1.13 15.23 -36.00
C PRO A 32 1.34 15.10 -34.48
N ASP A 33 1.86 16.14 -33.81
CA ASP A 33 2.05 16.10 -32.35
C ASP A 33 0.70 15.84 -31.64
N THR A 34 0.72 15.25 -30.47
CA THR A 34 -0.50 14.89 -29.76
C THR A 34 -0.28 15.16 -28.28
N PHE A 35 -1.36 15.32 -27.51
CA PHE A 35 -1.23 15.45 -26.05
C PHE A 35 -0.65 14.19 -25.40
N ARG A 36 -0.76 13.03 -26.05
CA ARG A 36 -0.28 11.73 -25.57
C ARG A 36 0.21 10.92 -26.77
N ASP A 37 1.27 10.12 -26.62
CA ASP A 37 1.93 9.34 -27.69
C ASP A 37 0.95 8.66 -28.67
N GLY A 38 0.51 9.40 -29.70
CA GLY A 38 -0.33 8.91 -30.79
C GLY A 38 -1.83 9.21 -30.74
N ASP A 39 -2.37 9.86 -29.70
CA ASP A 39 -3.80 10.15 -29.60
C ASP A 39 -4.09 11.60 -29.15
N GLY A 40 -4.91 12.30 -29.94
CA GLY A 40 -5.68 13.51 -29.63
C GLY A 40 -5.00 14.88 -29.70
N ASP A 41 -5.74 15.78 -30.33
CA ASP A 41 -5.44 17.21 -30.48
C ASP A 41 -6.18 18.05 -29.44
N MET A 42 -7.05 17.45 -28.62
CA MET A 42 -7.82 18.12 -27.58
C MET A 42 -7.71 17.35 -26.28
N LEU A 43 -7.60 18.08 -25.18
CA LEU A 43 -7.51 17.56 -23.83
C LEU A 43 -8.54 18.27 -22.96
N LEU A 44 -9.40 17.49 -22.31
CA LEU A 44 -10.32 18.00 -21.31
C LEU A 44 -9.74 17.79 -19.91
N SER A 45 -9.36 18.88 -19.25
CA SER A 45 -8.74 18.83 -17.92
C SER A 45 -9.56 19.60 -16.90
N PRO A 46 -9.92 18.98 -15.76
CA PRO A 46 -10.47 19.67 -14.62
C PRO A 46 -9.38 20.36 -13.78
N MET A 47 -9.74 21.45 -13.12
CA MET A 47 -8.93 22.15 -12.13
C MET A 47 -9.86 22.86 -11.13
N LEU A 48 -9.31 23.29 -9.99
CA LEU A 48 -9.98 24.22 -9.11
C LEU A 48 -9.53 25.65 -9.42
N GLU A 49 -10.50 26.53 -9.63
CA GLU A 49 -10.29 27.98 -9.63
C GLU A 49 -10.61 28.49 -8.22
N ILE A 50 -9.65 29.17 -7.59
CA ILE A 50 -9.76 29.65 -6.22
C ILE A 50 -9.55 31.16 -6.19
N GLU A 51 -10.60 31.88 -5.81
CA GLU A 51 -10.60 33.31 -5.58
C GLU A 51 -10.19 33.58 -4.12
N ILE A 52 -9.09 34.28 -3.93
CA ILE A 52 -8.54 34.67 -2.63
C ILE A 52 -8.57 36.20 -2.54
N PRO A 53 -9.54 36.80 -1.83
CA PRO A 53 -9.64 38.25 -1.73
C PRO A 53 -8.42 38.86 -1.02
N PHE A 54 -8.14 40.14 -1.28
CA PHE A 54 -7.12 40.87 -0.55
C PHE A 54 -7.54 41.12 0.90
N ASP A 55 -6.58 40.95 1.81
CA ASP A 55 -6.73 41.21 3.22
C ASP A 55 -5.51 42.01 3.71
N GLU A 56 -5.72 43.23 4.20
CA GLU A 56 -4.65 44.07 4.72
C GLU A 56 -3.94 43.47 5.94
N ALA A 57 -4.64 42.64 6.73
CA ALA A 57 -4.06 41.98 7.90
C ALA A 57 -3.19 40.76 7.52
N ASN A 58 -3.40 40.20 6.33
CA ASN A 58 -2.62 39.09 5.78
C ASN A 58 -2.46 39.27 4.26
N PRO A 59 -1.63 40.21 3.79
CA PRO A 59 -1.56 40.58 2.38
C PRO A 59 -0.97 39.49 1.49
N THR A 60 -0.27 38.50 2.06
CA THR A 60 0.24 37.31 1.36
C THR A 60 -0.78 36.18 1.33
N ARG A 61 -1.86 36.28 2.12
CA ARG A 61 -2.91 35.26 2.32
C ARG A 61 -2.35 33.89 2.61
N SER A 62 -1.24 33.90 3.36
CA SER A 62 -0.51 32.68 3.70
C SER A 62 -0.07 31.86 2.48
N LEU A 63 0.10 32.46 1.30
CA LEU A 63 0.72 31.76 0.17
C LEU A 63 2.25 31.68 0.35
N PRO A 64 2.93 30.74 -0.33
CA PRO A 64 4.39 30.67 -0.32
C PRO A 64 5.05 31.99 -0.73
N ILE A 65 6.06 32.46 0.02
CA ILE A 65 6.76 33.72 -0.26
C ILE A 65 8.24 33.51 -0.56
N SER A 66 8.75 34.22 -1.57
CA SER A 66 10.15 34.15 -2.00
C SER A 66 11.01 35.27 -1.41
N ALA A 67 10.39 36.31 -0.88
CA ALA A 67 11.06 37.47 -0.30
C ALA A 67 10.27 38.09 0.85
N THR A 68 10.98 38.69 1.80
CA THR A 68 10.38 39.51 2.86
C THR A 68 10.19 40.94 2.34
N ILE A 69 9.03 41.21 1.75
CA ILE A 69 8.65 42.56 1.30
C ILE A 69 7.27 42.96 1.84
N ASP A 70 7.00 44.25 1.91
CA ASP A 70 5.67 44.77 2.24
C ASP A 70 4.73 44.57 1.03
N VAL A 71 3.77 43.66 1.17
CA VAL A 71 2.80 43.34 0.12
C VAL A 71 1.58 44.25 0.25
N SER A 72 1.16 44.83 -0.88
CA SER A 72 -0.05 45.63 -1.04
C SER A 72 -0.94 45.03 -2.13
N ALA A 73 -2.18 45.50 -2.26
CA ALA A 73 -3.12 45.00 -3.29
C ALA A 73 -2.55 45.10 -4.72
N ALA A 74 -1.72 46.10 -5.01
CA ALA A 74 -1.13 46.31 -6.34
C ALA A 74 0.29 45.73 -6.48
N THR A 75 0.82 45.05 -5.46
CA THR A 75 2.19 44.49 -5.52
C THR A 75 2.20 43.27 -6.46
N PRO A 76 2.98 43.28 -7.56
CA PRO A 76 3.05 42.17 -8.52
C PRO A 76 3.47 40.85 -7.85
N LEU A 77 2.90 39.73 -8.31
CA LEU A 77 3.16 38.40 -7.72
C LEU A 77 4.63 37.99 -7.80
N ASP A 78 5.33 38.32 -8.90
CA ASP A 78 6.73 37.96 -9.13
C ASP A 78 7.72 38.61 -8.14
N GLN A 79 7.28 39.59 -7.36
CA GLN A 79 8.11 40.24 -6.34
C GLN A 79 8.08 39.55 -4.99
N TRP A 80 7.04 38.75 -4.69
CA TRP A 80 6.85 38.18 -3.35
C TRP A 80 6.38 36.73 -3.34
N LEU A 81 5.60 36.28 -4.32
CA LEU A 81 5.10 34.91 -4.38
C LEU A 81 6.24 33.97 -4.74
N ASP A 82 6.36 32.87 -4.01
CA ASP A 82 7.25 31.77 -4.37
C ASP A 82 6.55 30.86 -5.39
N GLN A 83 6.63 31.26 -6.65
CA GLN A 83 6.10 30.48 -7.76
C GLN A 83 6.81 29.12 -7.89
N GLY A 84 8.09 29.01 -7.51
CA GLY A 84 8.82 27.75 -7.55
C GLY A 84 8.25 26.70 -6.60
N THR A 85 7.74 27.12 -5.43
CA THR A 85 6.98 26.23 -4.54
C THR A 85 5.63 25.85 -5.14
N LEU A 86 4.89 26.80 -5.75
CA LEU A 86 3.59 26.49 -6.37
C LEU A 86 3.72 25.59 -7.62
N ASP A 87 4.80 25.74 -8.39
CA ASP A 87 5.08 24.94 -9.59
C ASP A 87 5.28 23.46 -9.26
N GLN A 88 5.81 23.12 -8.08
CA GLN A 88 5.91 21.73 -7.60
C GLN A 88 4.53 21.06 -7.46
N TYR A 89 3.49 21.85 -7.28
CA TYR A 89 2.09 21.43 -7.23
C TYR A 89 1.34 21.67 -8.54
N GLY A 90 2.02 22.20 -9.57
CA GLY A 90 1.41 22.60 -10.85
C GLY A 90 0.42 23.76 -10.72
N ILE A 91 0.52 24.58 -9.66
CA ILE A 91 -0.41 25.67 -9.38
C ILE A 91 0.04 26.95 -10.09
N ASN A 92 -0.88 27.56 -10.84
CA ASN A 92 -0.66 28.88 -11.43
C ASN A 92 -1.43 29.95 -10.65
N ALA A 93 -0.83 31.13 -10.48
CA ALA A 93 -1.44 32.26 -9.80
C ALA A 93 -1.59 33.47 -10.73
N SER A 94 -2.67 34.23 -10.56
CA SER A 94 -2.92 35.49 -11.25
C SER A 94 -3.44 36.54 -10.27
N LEU A 95 -3.07 37.80 -10.48
CA LEU A 95 -3.45 38.94 -9.64
C LEU A 95 -4.43 39.84 -10.38
N ASN A 96 -5.53 40.19 -9.73
CA ASN A 96 -6.34 41.34 -10.12
C ASN A 96 -5.74 42.61 -9.50
N GLU A 97 -5.10 43.44 -10.30
CA GLU A 97 -4.42 44.66 -9.82
C GLU A 97 -5.39 45.72 -9.26
N ASP A 98 -6.69 45.65 -9.61
CA ASP A 98 -7.69 46.65 -9.20
C ASP A 98 -8.09 46.51 -7.72
N ASP A 99 -8.25 45.28 -7.23
CA ASP A 99 -8.71 44.98 -5.86
C ASP A 99 -7.76 44.06 -5.08
N GLY A 100 -6.66 43.67 -5.72
CA GLY A 100 -5.65 42.77 -5.20
C GLY A 100 -6.04 41.29 -5.22
N THR A 101 -7.26 40.89 -5.59
CA THR A 101 -7.71 39.49 -5.54
C THR A 101 -6.77 38.56 -6.29
N ILE A 102 -6.41 37.44 -5.67
CA ILE A 102 -5.60 36.40 -6.31
C ILE A 102 -6.50 35.28 -6.81
N TRP A 103 -6.23 34.80 -8.01
CA TRP A 103 -6.83 33.61 -8.60
C TRP A 103 -5.77 32.51 -8.65
N LEU A 104 -6.03 31.38 -7.99
CA LEU A 104 -5.22 30.18 -8.13
C LEU A 104 -5.92 29.17 -9.04
N TYR A 105 -5.16 28.59 -9.97
CA TYR A 105 -5.58 27.48 -10.81
C TYR A 105 -4.84 26.23 -10.33
N VAL A 106 -5.56 25.38 -9.61
CA VAL A 106 -5.01 24.22 -8.91
C VAL A 106 -5.38 22.96 -9.66
N PRO A 107 -4.41 22.17 -10.17
CA PRO A 107 -4.71 20.92 -10.85
C PRO A 107 -5.37 19.93 -9.89
N VAL A 108 -6.20 19.04 -10.43
CA VAL A 108 -6.82 17.97 -9.65
C VAL A 108 -6.40 16.61 -10.18
N ALA A 109 -6.21 15.67 -9.26
CA ALA A 109 -5.96 14.27 -9.56
C ALA A 109 -7.26 13.46 -9.44
N GLN A 110 -7.41 12.45 -10.29
CA GLN A 110 -8.53 11.51 -10.22
C GLN A 110 -8.32 10.52 -9.07
N VAL A 111 -9.32 10.37 -8.20
CA VAL A 111 -9.34 9.35 -7.16
C VAL A 111 -10.12 8.14 -7.69
N GLN A 112 -9.51 6.97 -7.65
CA GLN A 112 -10.09 5.72 -8.14
C GLN A 112 -10.42 4.75 -6.99
N ASP A 113 -11.44 3.93 -7.18
CA ASP A 113 -11.72 2.77 -6.32
C ASP A 113 -10.59 1.74 -6.44
N PRO A 114 -9.96 1.30 -5.33
CA PRO A 114 -8.86 0.33 -5.37
C PRO A 114 -9.25 -1.04 -5.95
N ILE A 115 -10.53 -1.42 -5.96
CA ILE A 115 -10.97 -2.73 -6.48
C ILE A 115 -11.37 -2.63 -7.95
N GLY A 116 -12.22 -1.66 -8.29
CA GLY A 116 -12.79 -1.52 -9.63
C GLY A 116 -12.06 -0.54 -10.55
N TYR A 117 -11.10 0.23 -10.05
CA TYR A 117 -10.45 1.36 -10.73
C TYR A 117 -11.42 2.43 -11.27
N ALA A 118 -12.69 2.36 -10.84
CA ALA A 118 -13.70 3.32 -11.24
C ALA A 118 -13.38 4.67 -10.59
N PRO A 119 -13.47 5.80 -11.32
CA PRO A 119 -13.22 7.10 -10.73
C PRO A 119 -14.36 7.50 -9.80
N VAL A 120 -14.02 7.89 -8.58
CA VAL A 120 -14.98 8.16 -7.50
C VAL A 120 -14.97 9.62 -7.05
N ALA A 121 -13.85 10.33 -7.23
CA ALA A 121 -13.69 11.74 -6.85
C ALA A 121 -12.52 12.40 -7.59
N LEU A 122 -12.35 13.70 -7.36
CA LEU A 122 -11.17 14.49 -7.69
C LEU A 122 -10.52 14.98 -6.39
N SER A 123 -9.19 15.05 -6.35
CA SER A 123 -8.42 15.57 -5.21
C SER A 123 -7.50 16.70 -5.66
N ALA A 124 -7.40 17.76 -4.86
CA ALA A 124 -6.50 18.90 -5.08
C ALA A 124 -5.73 19.17 -3.80
N ARG A 125 -4.52 19.73 -3.92
CA ARG A 125 -3.67 20.12 -2.78
C ARG A 125 -3.12 21.52 -3.02
N ILE A 126 -3.07 22.33 -1.96
CA ILE A 126 -2.58 23.71 -2.01
C ILE A 126 -1.66 23.92 -0.80
N PRO A 127 -0.41 24.37 -1.01
CA PRO A 127 0.47 24.71 0.09
C PRO A 127 0.13 26.10 0.64
N TYR A 128 0.16 26.22 1.97
CA TYR A 128 0.07 27.49 2.67
C TYR A 128 1.26 27.65 3.64
N LEU A 129 1.75 28.87 3.81
CA LEU A 129 2.70 29.28 4.82
C LEU A 129 2.01 30.14 5.87
N GLN A 130 1.95 29.65 7.10
CA GLN A 130 1.40 30.41 8.22
C GLN A 130 2.32 31.59 8.57
N GLN A 131 1.95 32.79 8.13
CA GLN A 131 2.70 34.03 8.37
C GLN A 131 1.95 34.99 9.30
N ALA A 132 0.63 34.85 9.41
CA ALA A 132 -0.25 35.63 10.26
C ALA A 132 -1.10 34.70 11.14
N GLY A 133 -1.65 35.24 12.23
CA GLY A 133 -2.53 34.49 13.13
C GLY A 133 -3.87 34.07 12.52
N GLU A 134 -4.24 34.66 11.38
CA GLU A 134 -5.47 34.38 10.65
C GLU A 134 -5.19 34.22 9.15
N TRP A 135 -5.90 33.31 8.48
CA TRP A 135 -5.80 33.08 7.03
C TRP A 135 -6.44 34.21 6.20
N GLY A 136 -7.15 35.12 6.89
CA GLY A 136 -7.85 36.25 6.29
C GLY A 136 -9.25 35.89 5.81
N THR A 137 -9.71 36.58 4.76
CA THR A 137 -11.05 36.41 4.19
C THR A 137 -11.28 35.02 3.58
N ALA A 138 -12.54 34.55 3.60
CA ALA A 138 -12.91 33.24 3.07
C ALA A 138 -12.66 33.14 1.56
N HIS A 139 -11.97 32.07 1.14
CA HIS A 139 -11.76 31.77 -0.28
C HIS A 139 -13.05 31.29 -0.94
N LYS A 140 -13.19 31.55 -2.25
CA LYS A 140 -14.26 30.95 -3.06
C LYS A 140 -13.65 29.93 -4.01
N ILE A 141 -14.22 28.74 -4.08
CA ILE A 141 -13.69 27.62 -4.86
C ILE A 141 -14.72 27.23 -5.91
N LYS A 142 -14.29 27.09 -7.16
CA LYS A 142 -15.10 26.58 -8.27
C LYS A 142 -14.38 25.41 -8.94
N LEU A 143 -15.14 24.42 -9.38
CA LEU A 143 -14.62 23.38 -10.28
C LEU A 143 -14.67 23.93 -11.70
N LEU A 144 -13.50 24.10 -12.32
CA LEU A 144 -13.31 24.60 -13.67
C LEU A 144 -12.90 23.44 -14.56
N TRP A 145 -13.57 23.28 -15.69
CA TRP A 145 -13.16 22.39 -16.77
C TRP A 145 -12.59 23.23 -17.89
N THR A 146 -11.38 22.89 -18.34
CA THR A 146 -10.74 23.53 -19.49
C THR A 146 -10.65 22.55 -20.64
N LEU A 147 -11.07 22.99 -21.81
CA LEU A 147 -10.79 22.32 -23.08
C LEU A 147 -9.54 22.95 -23.67
N SER A 148 -8.44 22.21 -23.64
CA SER A 148 -7.19 22.58 -24.26
C SER A 148 -7.08 21.93 -25.64
N MET A 149 -6.51 22.64 -26.61
CA MET A 149 -6.25 22.12 -27.95
C MET A 149 -4.80 22.36 -28.38
N GLN A 150 -4.23 21.41 -29.13
CA GLN A 150 -3.02 21.62 -29.90
C GLN A 150 -3.37 22.53 -31.08
N ASN A 151 -2.76 23.70 -31.12
CA ASN A 151 -2.94 24.65 -32.22
C ASN A 151 -1.60 24.96 -32.87
N ASP A 152 -1.50 24.69 -34.17
CA ASP A 152 -0.33 24.99 -34.97
C ASP A 152 -0.35 26.45 -35.42
N GLN A 153 0.74 27.14 -35.14
CA GLN A 153 1.01 28.46 -35.69
C GLN A 153 2.28 28.45 -36.52
N GLN A 154 2.29 29.26 -37.59
CA GLN A 154 3.47 29.41 -38.42
C GLN A 154 4.31 30.59 -37.93
N ILE A 155 5.46 30.30 -37.32
CA ILE A 155 6.43 31.31 -36.86
C ILE A 155 7.64 31.26 -37.79
N ASN A 156 7.92 32.37 -38.49
CA ASN A 156 9.04 32.47 -39.44
C ASN A 156 9.04 31.37 -40.53
N GLY A 157 7.86 30.93 -40.96
CA GLY A 157 7.71 29.87 -41.97
C GLY A 157 7.74 28.44 -41.42
N VAL A 158 8.04 28.25 -40.13
CA VAL A 158 8.07 26.94 -39.44
C VAL A 158 6.78 26.76 -38.65
N TRP A 159 6.15 25.60 -38.76
CA TRP A 159 4.98 25.24 -37.96
C TRP A 159 5.40 24.82 -36.56
N THR A 160 4.83 25.45 -35.54
CA THR A 160 5.03 25.14 -34.13
C THR A 160 3.69 24.88 -33.47
N SER A 161 3.55 23.73 -32.81
CA SER A 161 2.38 23.39 -31.99
C SER A 161 2.45 24.14 -30.66
N ASN A 162 1.33 24.69 -30.20
CA ASN A 162 1.20 25.13 -28.81
C ASN A 162 -0.20 24.87 -28.27
N ASN A 163 -0.26 24.68 -26.95
CA ASN A 163 -1.49 24.39 -26.23
C ASN A 163 -2.26 25.69 -26.02
N VAL A 164 -3.52 25.71 -26.45
CA VAL A 164 -4.43 26.84 -26.23
C VAL A 164 -5.69 26.35 -25.53
N ILE A 165 -6.13 27.06 -24.49
CA ILE A 165 -7.44 26.84 -23.90
C ILE A 165 -8.46 27.48 -24.83
N VAL A 166 -9.37 26.68 -25.38
CA VAL A 166 -10.39 27.15 -26.35
C VAL A 166 -11.74 27.40 -25.69
N GLU A 167 -12.02 26.70 -24.59
CA GLU A 167 -13.28 26.81 -23.86
C GLU A 167 -13.04 26.48 -22.39
N SER A 168 -13.81 27.11 -21.52
CA SER A 168 -13.79 26.79 -20.09
C SER A 168 -15.19 26.88 -19.51
N TYR A 169 -15.58 25.90 -18.69
CA TYR A 169 -16.89 25.90 -18.06
C TYR A 169 -16.79 25.50 -16.59
N TYR A 170 -17.67 26.07 -15.77
CA TYR A 170 -17.77 25.70 -14.36
C TYR A 170 -18.74 24.54 -14.17
N ASP A 171 -18.47 23.76 -13.14
CA ASP A 171 -19.32 22.66 -12.70
C ASP A 171 -19.59 22.77 -11.21
N ASP A 172 -20.76 22.33 -10.79
CA ASP A 172 -21.12 22.24 -9.38
C ASP A 172 -20.50 20.95 -8.81
N PHE A 173 -20.00 21.03 -7.58
CA PHE A 173 -19.40 19.89 -6.91
C PHE A 173 -19.85 19.75 -5.45
N MET A 174 -19.72 18.54 -4.93
CA MET A 174 -19.83 18.22 -3.52
C MET A 174 -18.43 18.11 -2.91
N LEU A 175 -18.21 18.79 -1.78
CA LEU A 175 -17.03 18.55 -0.96
C LEU A 175 -17.25 17.24 -0.18
N THR A 176 -16.54 16.19 -0.58
CA THR A 176 -16.66 14.84 -0.01
C THR A 176 -15.59 14.53 1.03
N GLY A 177 -14.57 15.38 1.11
CA GLY A 177 -13.43 15.23 2.00
C GLY A 177 -12.56 16.47 1.93
N LEU A 178 -11.96 16.81 3.06
CA LEU A 178 -11.03 17.89 3.26
C LEU A 178 -10.06 17.42 4.33
N ASN A 179 -8.77 17.61 4.10
CA ASN A 179 -7.73 17.43 5.09
C ASN A 179 -6.91 18.71 5.13
N VAL A 180 -6.70 19.26 6.32
CA VAL A 180 -5.83 20.40 6.54
C VAL A 180 -4.73 19.95 7.47
N GLU A 181 -3.50 20.03 6.99
CA GLU A 181 -2.32 19.67 7.75
C GLU A 181 -1.49 20.93 7.99
N GLU A 182 -1.12 21.16 9.23
CA GLU A 182 -0.16 22.19 9.60
C GLU A 182 1.12 21.51 10.08
N ALA A 183 2.18 21.65 9.28
CA ALA A 183 3.49 21.14 9.59
C ALA A 183 4.28 22.16 10.43
N HIS A 184 4.93 21.71 11.51
CA HIS A 184 5.70 22.53 12.45
C HIS A 184 7.20 22.44 12.22
N GLY A 185 7.60 22.01 11.01
CA GLY A 185 8.99 21.76 10.65
C GLY A 185 9.43 20.32 10.91
N ALA A 186 10.63 20.03 10.42
CA ALA A 186 11.26 18.73 10.57
C ALA A 186 12.74 18.90 10.92
N ASP A 187 13.20 18.11 11.87
CA ASP A 187 14.62 17.91 12.13
C ASP A 187 15.07 16.65 11.41
N THR A 188 16.10 16.80 10.58
CA THR A 188 16.70 15.69 9.84
C THR A 188 18.15 15.52 10.27
N LEU A 189 18.53 14.27 10.45
CA LEU A 189 19.90 13.85 10.66
C LEU A 189 20.30 12.87 9.56
N VAL A 190 21.40 13.17 8.89
CA VAL A 190 22.02 12.27 7.93
C VAL A 190 23.26 11.65 8.59
N ILE A 191 23.31 10.33 8.61
CA ILE A 191 24.43 9.58 9.18
C ILE A 191 25.03 8.71 8.07
N ALA A 192 26.34 8.76 7.92
CA ALA A 192 27.07 7.93 6.97
C ALA A 192 28.28 7.29 7.66
N GLN A 193 28.62 6.05 7.30
CA GLN A 193 29.79 5.40 7.85
C GLN A 193 31.06 5.77 7.06
N SER A 194 32.12 6.14 7.77
CA SER A 194 33.43 6.36 7.15
C SER A 194 34.00 5.02 6.64
N PRO A 195 34.52 4.95 5.41
CA PRO A 195 35.16 3.74 4.88
C PRO A 195 36.34 3.25 5.71
N SER A 196 36.99 4.17 6.45
CA SER A 196 38.10 3.85 7.32
C SER A 196 37.68 3.16 8.63
N ALA A 197 36.40 3.28 8.99
CA ALA A 197 35.84 2.72 10.22
C ALA A 197 35.57 1.23 10.13
N SER A 198 35.38 0.70 8.91
CA SER A 198 34.96 -0.68 8.66
C SER A 198 36.00 -1.75 9.06
N GLY A 199 37.16 -1.36 9.60
CA GLY A 199 38.17 -2.29 10.12
C GLY A 199 38.74 -3.26 9.07
N GLY A 200 38.60 -2.94 7.78
CA GLY A 200 38.97 -3.81 6.67
C GLY A 200 37.85 -4.73 6.15
N ASN A 201 36.67 -4.73 6.79
CA ASN A 201 35.48 -5.39 6.26
C ASN A 201 34.71 -4.41 5.36
N ALA A 202 35.02 -4.44 4.06
CA ALA A 202 34.41 -3.54 3.08
C ALA A 202 32.96 -3.92 2.70
N ASN A 203 32.43 -5.00 3.28
CA ASN A 203 31.25 -5.67 2.74
C ASN A 203 29.93 -5.05 3.24
N TYR A 204 29.91 -4.34 4.37
CA TYR A 204 28.70 -3.69 4.92
C TYR A 204 29.01 -2.71 6.06
N ASP A 205 28.05 -1.85 6.37
CA ASP A 205 28.20 -0.77 7.35
C ASP A 205 27.78 -1.17 8.77
N ASN A 206 28.67 -1.87 9.47
CA ASN A 206 28.45 -2.36 10.84
C ASN A 206 27.97 -1.28 11.83
N TYR A 207 28.65 -0.13 11.93
CA TYR A 207 28.26 0.92 12.86
C TYR A 207 26.96 1.61 12.45
N LEU A 208 26.72 1.73 11.14
CA LEU A 208 25.47 2.30 10.64
C LEU A 208 24.28 1.39 10.97
N LEU A 209 24.45 0.08 10.82
CA LEU A 209 23.45 -0.91 11.23
C LEU A 209 23.19 -0.90 12.73
N HIS A 210 24.26 -0.80 13.55
CA HIS A 210 24.13 -0.66 15.00
C HIS A 210 23.28 0.56 15.35
N VAL A 211 23.60 1.71 14.76
CA VAL A 211 22.88 2.95 15.02
C VAL A 211 21.43 2.85 14.54
N ALA A 212 21.16 2.25 13.38
CA ALA A 212 19.79 2.04 12.92
C ALA A 212 18.98 1.20 13.93
N ASP A 213 19.55 0.12 14.45
CA ASP A 213 18.90 -0.77 15.42
C ASP A 213 18.65 -0.09 16.78
N VAL A 214 19.65 0.65 17.27
CA VAL A 214 19.51 1.47 18.49
C VAL A 214 18.44 2.54 18.30
N LEU A 215 18.42 3.23 17.16
CA LEU A 215 17.41 4.26 16.90
C LEU A 215 16.01 3.67 16.78
N GLN A 216 15.85 2.49 16.19
CA GLN A 216 14.55 1.80 16.18
C GLN A 216 14.09 1.45 17.59
N SER A 217 15.01 1.01 18.45
CA SER A 217 14.70 0.54 19.80
C SER A 217 14.56 1.67 20.83
N ALA A 218 15.26 2.79 20.66
CA ALA A 218 15.26 3.91 21.60
C ALA A 218 14.52 5.14 21.04
N PHE A 219 14.95 5.64 19.88
CA PHE A 219 14.41 6.87 19.30
C PHE A 219 12.96 6.69 18.85
N LEU A 220 12.64 5.65 18.06
CA LEU A 220 11.27 5.39 17.59
C LEU A 220 10.33 4.91 18.71
N GLN A 221 10.87 4.48 19.85
CA GLN A 221 10.10 4.19 21.05
C GLN A 221 9.88 5.42 21.93
N GLY A 222 10.48 6.56 21.60
CA GLY A 222 10.37 7.78 22.39
C GLY A 222 10.99 7.67 23.79
N GLU A 223 12.08 6.91 23.95
CA GLU A 223 12.75 6.75 25.25
C GLU A 223 13.28 8.08 25.81
N HIS A 224 13.33 8.17 27.15
CA HIS A 224 13.72 9.36 27.88
C HIS A 224 15.19 9.35 28.26
N LYS A 225 15.88 10.46 28.02
CA LYS A 225 17.22 10.72 28.55
C LYS A 225 17.17 10.84 30.08
N ALA A 226 18.35 10.85 30.70
CA ALA A 226 18.49 10.96 32.15
C ALA A 226 17.91 12.27 32.77
N ASP A 227 17.65 13.30 31.96
CA ASP A 227 17.00 14.54 32.38
C ASP A 227 15.46 14.48 32.32
N GLY A 228 14.89 13.34 31.91
CA GLY A 228 13.45 13.13 31.75
C GLY A 228 12.90 13.65 30.42
N ASN A 229 13.73 14.24 29.55
CA ASN A 229 13.30 14.63 28.20
C ASN A 229 13.49 13.48 27.22
N ARG A 230 12.59 13.36 26.24
CA ARG A 230 12.72 12.37 25.16
C ARG A 230 14.04 12.56 24.39
N LEU A 231 14.62 11.46 23.90
CA LEU A 231 15.69 11.49 22.90
C LEU A 231 15.17 12.06 21.57
N THR A 232 15.67 13.21 21.14
CA THR A 232 15.32 13.84 19.86
C THR A 232 16.43 13.69 18.82
N VAL A 233 16.14 14.05 17.57
CA VAL A 233 17.12 14.06 16.48
C VAL A 233 18.36 14.90 16.82
N ALA A 234 18.18 16.01 17.53
CA ALA A 234 19.27 16.89 17.94
C ALA A 234 20.23 16.22 18.92
N ASP A 235 19.76 15.26 19.72
CA ASP A 235 20.56 14.57 20.74
C ASP A 235 21.43 13.45 20.16
N ILE A 236 20.99 12.79 19.08
CA ILE A 236 21.57 11.52 18.59
C ILE A 236 23.09 11.58 18.41
N GLY A 237 23.60 12.67 17.81
CA GLY A 237 25.04 12.83 17.57
C GLY A 237 25.89 12.78 18.84
N ASP A 238 25.35 13.25 19.97
CA ASP A 238 26.06 13.29 21.25
C ASP A 238 26.05 11.90 21.94
N TYR A 239 25.06 11.06 21.61
CA TYR A 239 24.92 9.71 22.15
C TYR A 239 25.72 8.64 21.42
N LEU A 240 26.20 8.89 20.19
CA LEU A 240 26.94 7.89 19.41
C LEU A 240 28.13 7.29 20.19
N THR A 241 28.92 8.11 20.87
CA THR A 241 30.06 7.62 21.68
C THR A 241 29.62 6.84 22.91
N THR A 242 28.48 7.19 23.50
CA THR A 242 27.86 6.46 24.62
C THR A 242 27.37 5.09 24.18
N TRP A 243 26.90 4.96 22.95
CA TRP A 243 26.54 3.70 22.29
C TRP A 243 27.74 2.92 21.76
N GLY A 244 28.96 3.27 22.15
CA GLY A 244 30.17 2.53 21.80
C GLY A 244 30.66 2.76 20.38
N ILE A 245 30.10 3.72 19.64
CA ILE A 245 30.57 4.07 18.30
C ILE A 245 31.90 4.85 18.42
N PRO A 246 32.98 4.40 17.77
CA PRO A 246 34.25 5.13 17.80
C PRO A 246 34.12 6.54 17.23
N ALA A 247 34.87 7.49 17.78
CA ALA A 247 34.93 8.83 17.23
C ALA A 247 35.39 8.79 15.75
N ASN A 248 34.70 9.53 14.89
CA ASN A 248 34.88 9.57 13.43
C ASN A 248 34.52 8.27 12.69
N ALA A 249 33.94 7.26 13.36
CA ALA A 249 33.41 6.10 12.66
C ALA A 249 32.21 6.46 11.77
N LEU A 250 31.42 7.42 12.24
CA LEU A 250 30.26 7.98 11.53
C LEU A 250 30.47 9.47 11.30
N ILE A 251 30.01 9.93 10.15
CA ILE A 251 29.84 11.35 9.81
C ILE A 251 28.37 11.67 10.00
N VAL A 252 28.11 12.77 10.68
CA VAL A 252 26.78 13.19 11.13
C VAL A 252 26.53 14.60 10.62
N ASP A 253 25.49 14.77 9.80
CA ASP A 253 25.05 16.07 9.27
C ASP A 253 23.65 16.38 9.80
N LYS A 254 23.55 17.39 10.67
CA LYS A 254 22.29 17.84 11.30
C LYS A 254 21.68 18.96 10.47
N ARG A 255 20.39 18.85 10.14
CA ARG A 255 19.66 19.83 9.35
C ARG A 255 18.30 20.10 9.98
N ALA A 256 17.96 21.38 10.12
CA ALA A 256 16.60 21.79 10.44
C ALA A 256 15.92 22.23 9.14
N LEU A 257 14.83 21.58 8.79
CA LEU A 257 13.99 21.97 7.65
C LEU A 257 12.86 22.84 8.18
N GLY A 258 12.87 24.11 7.78
CA GLY A 258 11.84 25.08 8.16
C GLY A 258 10.47 24.78 7.54
N LEU A 259 10.41 23.96 6.49
CA LEU A 259 9.19 23.57 5.79
C LEU A 259 9.14 22.05 5.72
N ALA A 260 8.39 21.43 6.62
CA ALA A 260 8.11 20.00 6.58
C ALA A 260 6.88 19.73 5.72
N ASP A 261 6.92 20.12 4.45
CA ASP A 261 6.10 19.42 3.49
C ASP A 261 6.64 18.00 3.38
N GLU A 262 5.80 16.98 3.44
CA GLU A 262 6.15 15.59 3.16
C GLU A 262 6.94 15.43 1.84
N VAL A 263 6.68 16.28 0.83
CA VAL A 263 7.47 16.36 -0.41
C VAL A 263 8.87 16.93 -0.15
N ALA A 264 9.02 17.94 0.70
CA ALA A 264 10.30 18.49 1.14
C ALA A 264 11.06 17.52 2.06
N VAL A 265 10.37 16.69 2.84
CA VAL A 265 10.95 15.61 3.65
C VAL A 265 11.39 14.43 2.75
N ALA A 266 10.63 14.11 1.71
CA ALA A 266 11.02 13.10 0.72
C ALA A 266 12.18 13.56 -0.17
N SER A 267 12.24 14.85 -0.50
CA SER A 267 13.28 15.52 -1.30
C SER A 267 14.38 16.21 -0.47
N THR A 268 14.44 15.94 0.85
CA THR A 268 15.27 16.67 1.83
C THR A 268 16.73 16.82 1.47
N LEU A 269 17.26 15.86 0.71
CA LEU A 269 18.56 15.97 0.12
C LEU A 269 18.37 16.10 -1.38
N ASN A 270 18.59 17.31 -1.89
CA ASN A 270 18.80 17.44 -3.33
C ASN A 270 20.06 16.65 -3.74
N ASP A 271 20.12 16.23 -5.00
CA ASP A 271 21.23 15.40 -5.51
C ASP A 271 22.60 15.99 -5.21
N ASP A 272 22.72 17.33 -5.25
CA ASP A 272 23.97 18.03 -4.97
C ASP A 272 24.41 17.89 -3.50
N GLN A 273 23.47 17.98 -2.56
CA GLN A 273 23.73 17.81 -1.13
C GLN A 273 24.08 16.35 -0.81
N VAL A 274 23.37 15.39 -1.40
CA VAL A 274 23.71 13.97 -1.32
C VAL A 274 25.14 13.74 -1.79
N LYS A 275 25.45 14.21 -3.01
CA LYS A 275 26.78 14.10 -3.62
C LYS A 275 27.84 14.75 -2.75
N GLN A 276 27.54 15.89 -2.13
CA GLN A 276 28.47 16.57 -1.22
C GLN A 276 28.72 15.76 0.06
N ILE A 277 27.67 15.24 0.71
CA ILE A 277 27.81 14.39 1.91
C ILE A 277 28.65 13.16 1.57
N LEU A 278 28.28 12.43 0.51
CA LEU A 278 29.01 11.23 0.10
C LEU A 278 30.45 11.54 -0.31
N THR A 279 30.69 12.66 -1.00
CA THR A 279 32.05 13.11 -1.34
C THR A 279 32.88 13.42 -0.10
N ASN A 280 32.27 14.00 0.94
CA ASN A 280 32.96 14.25 2.20
C ASN A 280 33.28 12.95 2.96
N VAL A 281 32.41 11.94 2.87
CA VAL A 281 32.55 10.66 3.58
C VAL A 281 33.55 9.73 2.89
N TYR A 282 33.40 9.56 1.57
CA TYR A 282 34.11 8.56 0.77
C TYR A 282 35.24 9.17 -0.10
N GLY A 283 35.35 10.51 -0.13
CA GLY A 283 36.27 11.25 -1.00
C GLY A 283 35.65 11.62 -2.35
N ALA A 284 36.32 12.48 -3.11
CA ALA A 284 35.83 12.98 -4.41
C ALA A 284 35.87 11.93 -5.55
N SER A 285 36.64 10.86 -5.39
CA SER A 285 36.78 9.80 -6.39
C SER A 285 37.12 8.47 -5.73
N PRO A 286 36.17 7.83 -5.03
CA PRO A 286 36.34 6.47 -4.54
C PRO A 286 36.46 5.48 -5.72
N ALA A 287 36.69 4.21 -5.42
CA ALA A 287 36.73 3.18 -6.46
C ALA A 287 35.37 3.09 -7.17
N ALA A 288 35.38 2.76 -8.47
CA ALA A 288 34.14 2.41 -9.17
C ALA A 288 33.40 1.30 -8.41
N ASP A 289 32.07 1.37 -8.43
CA ASP A 289 31.18 0.43 -7.74
C ASP A 289 31.23 0.52 -6.20
N THR A 290 31.82 1.58 -5.64
CA THR A 290 31.74 1.84 -4.20
C THR A 290 30.29 2.13 -3.84
N ILE A 291 29.74 1.35 -2.92
CA ILE A 291 28.40 1.56 -2.36
C ILE A 291 28.52 2.45 -1.13
N GLY A 292 27.79 3.56 -1.12
CA GLY A 292 27.69 4.47 0.01
C GLY A 292 26.28 4.45 0.60
N ASN A 293 26.16 4.35 1.92
CA ASN A 293 24.86 4.30 2.59
C ASN A 293 24.65 5.55 3.45
N LEU A 294 23.49 6.19 3.29
CA LEU A 294 23.03 7.28 4.13
C LEU A 294 21.86 6.79 4.98
N LEU A 295 21.99 6.84 6.30
CA LEU A 295 20.88 6.66 7.23
C LEU A 295 20.28 8.03 7.52
N LEU A 296 19.04 8.22 7.10
CA LEU A 296 18.23 9.41 7.34
C LEU A 296 17.37 9.17 8.57
N VAL A 297 17.47 10.06 9.54
CA VAL A 297 16.63 10.07 10.74
C VAL A 297 15.86 11.37 10.72
N ASN A 298 14.55 11.31 10.62
CA ASN A 298 13.70 12.51 10.64
C ASN A 298 12.83 12.52 11.86
N GLU A 299 12.54 13.71 12.34
CA GLU A 299 11.51 13.98 13.32
C GLU A 299 10.71 15.16 12.81
N PHE A 300 9.46 14.96 12.48
CA PHE A 300 8.57 16.03 12.04
C PHE A 300 7.37 16.10 12.95
N THR A 301 6.94 17.32 13.21
CA THR A 301 5.78 17.60 14.06
C THR A 301 4.70 18.18 13.18
N GLN A 302 3.48 17.68 13.33
CA GLN A 302 2.34 18.13 12.55
C GLN A 302 1.06 18.08 13.37
N ARG A 303 0.03 18.77 12.89
CA ARG A 303 -1.34 18.52 13.30
C ARG A 303 -2.22 18.47 12.07
N SER A 304 -3.19 17.57 12.08
CA SER A 304 -4.14 17.42 10.98
C SER A 304 -5.56 17.57 11.49
N ALA A 305 -6.40 18.23 10.70
CA ALA A 305 -7.85 18.26 10.88
C ALA A 305 -8.53 17.80 9.60
N SER A 306 -9.56 16.99 9.78
CA SER A 306 -10.35 16.42 8.71
C SER A 306 -11.63 17.22 8.47
N PHE A 307 -12.37 16.85 7.43
CA PHE A 307 -13.70 17.39 7.17
C PHE A 307 -14.67 17.19 8.34
N SER A 308 -14.48 16.14 9.15
CA SER A 308 -15.33 15.88 10.31
C SER A 308 -15.10 16.85 11.49
N ASP A 309 -13.94 17.51 11.50
CA ASP A 309 -13.55 18.52 12.50
C ASP A 309 -14.00 19.93 12.09
N ALA A 310 -14.57 20.07 10.90
CA ALA A 310 -14.99 21.35 10.36
C ALA A 310 -16.37 21.79 10.89
N VAL A 311 -16.51 23.10 11.13
CA VAL A 311 -17.77 23.72 11.50
C VAL A 311 -18.37 24.43 10.28
N MET A 312 -19.63 24.10 9.95
CA MET A 312 -20.38 24.75 8.87
C MET A 312 -21.30 25.84 9.43
N ASN A 313 -21.07 27.10 9.03
CA ASN A 313 -21.92 28.24 9.39
C ASN A 313 -22.27 29.06 8.14
N SER A 314 -23.56 29.18 7.82
CA SER A 314 -24.05 30.05 6.73
C SER A 314 -23.34 29.87 5.37
N GLY A 315 -22.96 28.64 5.02
CA GLY A 315 -22.26 28.32 3.76
C GLY A 315 -20.74 28.50 3.82
N GLN A 316 -20.19 28.91 4.96
CA GLN A 316 -18.76 28.90 5.24
C GLN A 316 -18.38 27.63 6.00
N LEU A 317 -17.36 26.95 5.50
CA LEU A 317 -16.68 25.85 6.18
C LEU A 317 -15.48 26.42 6.93
N THR A 318 -15.39 26.20 8.23
CA THR A 318 -14.27 26.67 9.06
C THR A 318 -13.58 25.49 9.74
N ILE A 319 -12.26 25.41 9.61
CA ILE A 319 -11.41 24.48 10.35
C ILE A 319 -10.48 25.33 11.23
N ALA A 320 -10.55 25.12 12.54
CA ALA A 320 -9.77 25.88 13.51
C ALA A 320 -8.65 25.02 14.10
N LEU A 321 -7.49 24.97 13.42
CA LEU A 321 -6.34 24.17 13.86
C LEU A 321 -5.79 24.62 15.23
N ALA A 322 -5.85 25.92 15.51
CA ALA A 322 -5.25 26.53 16.69
C ALA A 322 -6.11 26.45 17.97
N ASP A 323 -7.35 25.99 17.89
CA ASP A 323 -8.26 25.96 19.04
C ASP A 323 -7.98 24.72 19.92
N PRO A 324 -7.42 24.88 21.14
CA PRO A 324 -7.17 23.74 22.04
C PRO A 324 -8.47 23.01 22.43
N SER A 325 -9.62 23.68 22.32
CA SER A 325 -10.93 23.09 22.60
C SER A 325 -11.48 22.26 21.44
N ALA A 326 -10.94 22.42 20.22
CA ALA A 326 -11.27 21.57 19.07
C ALA A 326 -10.70 20.16 19.20
N GLY A 327 -9.81 19.91 20.16
CA GLY A 327 -9.23 18.58 20.40
C GLY A 327 -8.27 18.10 19.30
N ILE A 328 -7.91 18.99 18.36
CA ILE A 328 -6.94 18.71 17.30
C ILE A 328 -5.57 18.54 17.94
N LYS A 329 -4.99 17.36 17.73
CA LYS A 329 -3.76 16.96 18.40
C LYS A 329 -2.55 17.28 17.55
N THR A 330 -1.47 17.68 18.22
CA THR A 330 -0.15 17.75 17.61
C THR A 330 0.54 16.42 17.79
N ASP A 331 0.95 15.82 16.69
CA ASP A 331 1.65 14.55 16.64
C ASP A 331 3.09 14.78 16.15
N THR A 332 4.05 14.18 16.84
CA THR A 332 5.44 14.11 16.36
C THR A 332 5.73 12.69 15.91
N VAL A 333 6.20 12.54 14.68
CA VAL A 333 6.55 11.26 14.07
C VAL A 333 8.04 11.24 13.81
N GLY A 334 8.69 10.16 14.26
CA GLY A 334 10.07 9.84 13.94
C GLY A 334 10.11 8.87 12.77
N THR A 335 11.06 9.05 11.86
CA THR A 335 11.35 8.08 10.79
C THR A 335 12.83 7.76 10.72
N ILE A 336 13.14 6.52 10.34
CA ILE A 336 14.48 6.05 10.03
C ILE A 336 14.42 5.43 8.65
N MET A 337 15.29 5.87 7.74
CA MET A 337 15.36 5.37 6.37
C MET A 337 16.81 5.18 5.94
N LEU A 338 17.11 4.11 5.24
CA LEU A 338 18.40 3.90 4.58
C LEU A 338 18.28 4.29 3.10
N LYS A 339 19.19 5.12 2.60
CA LYS A 339 19.32 5.45 1.19
C LYS A 339 20.70 5.02 0.68
N PRO A 340 20.78 3.99 -0.18
CA PRO A 340 22.03 3.54 -0.77
C PRO A 340 22.35 4.32 -2.05
N TYR A 341 23.63 4.44 -2.35
CA TYR A 341 24.17 5.12 -3.53
C TYR A 341 25.32 4.31 -4.12
N LEU A 342 25.46 4.36 -5.44
CA LEU A 342 26.58 3.76 -6.16
C LEU A 342 27.48 4.88 -6.69
N TYR A 343 28.80 4.72 -6.53
CA TYR A 343 29.75 5.59 -7.21
C TYR A 343 30.02 5.08 -8.63
N ASP A 344 29.47 5.79 -9.61
CA ASP A 344 29.77 5.64 -11.02
C ASP A 344 30.94 6.55 -11.42
N SER A 345 31.94 6.01 -12.12
CA SER A 345 33.15 6.76 -12.47
C SER A 345 32.93 7.89 -13.49
N ALA A 346 31.83 7.87 -14.25
CA ALA A 346 31.46 8.88 -15.23
C ALA A 346 30.46 9.89 -14.67
N GLU A 347 29.49 9.44 -13.86
CA GLU A 347 28.37 10.26 -13.36
C GLU A 347 28.53 10.72 -11.90
N GLY A 348 29.48 10.13 -11.16
CA GLY A 348 29.66 10.36 -9.73
C GLY A 348 28.70 9.51 -8.89
N TRP A 349 28.22 10.05 -7.77
CA TRP A 349 27.23 9.34 -6.95
C TRP A 349 25.85 9.34 -7.61
N VAL A 350 25.29 8.15 -7.80
CA VAL A 350 23.96 7.92 -8.36
C VAL A 350 23.12 7.07 -7.40
N ASP A 351 21.81 7.28 -7.39
CA ASP A 351 20.88 6.42 -6.65
C ASP A 351 20.96 4.98 -7.18
N ILE A 352 21.06 4.00 -6.28
CA ILE A 352 20.98 2.58 -6.65
C ILE A 352 19.56 2.07 -6.44
N ASN A 353 19.07 1.26 -7.39
CA ASN A 353 17.78 0.60 -7.23
C ASN A 353 17.79 -0.27 -5.96
N PRO A 354 16.78 -0.18 -5.08
CA PRO A 354 16.72 -0.96 -3.84
C PRO A 354 16.90 -2.48 -4.06
N THR A 355 16.37 -3.02 -5.16
CA THR A 355 16.51 -4.45 -5.49
C THR A 355 17.96 -4.82 -5.77
N SER A 356 18.64 -4.06 -6.63
CA SER A 356 20.05 -4.28 -6.96
C SER A 356 20.95 -4.09 -5.75
N TYR A 357 20.59 -3.18 -4.84
CA TYR A 357 21.28 -3.02 -3.57
C TYR A 357 21.12 -4.26 -2.69
N VAL A 358 19.90 -4.73 -2.44
CA VAL A 358 19.66 -5.93 -1.61
C VAL A 358 20.39 -7.15 -2.18
N GLU A 359 20.40 -7.33 -3.51
CA GLU A 359 21.18 -8.39 -4.17
C GLU A 359 22.69 -8.27 -3.91
N ALA A 360 23.25 -7.05 -3.96
CA ALA A 360 24.66 -6.82 -3.69
C ALA A 360 25.01 -7.13 -2.22
N VAL A 361 24.14 -6.74 -1.28
CA VAL A 361 24.37 -7.00 0.15
C VAL A 361 24.10 -8.48 0.50
N ASP A 362 23.18 -9.17 -0.17
CA ASP A 362 22.93 -10.61 0.00
C ASP A 362 24.21 -11.44 -0.18
N ALA A 363 24.94 -11.21 -1.27
CA ALA A 363 26.20 -11.89 -1.53
C ALA A 363 27.22 -11.67 -0.41
N ASN A 364 27.25 -10.47 0.17
CA ASN A 364 28.10 -10.14 1.30
C ASN A 364 27.68 -10.91 2.55
N TRP A 365 26.39 -11.04 2.83
CA TRP A 365 25.88 -11.81 3.97
C TRP A 365 26.19 -13.30 3.87
N GLN A 366 26.09 -13.89 2.68
CA GLN A 366 26.46 -15.28 2.47
C GLN A 366 27.92 -15.55 2.88
N THR A 367 28.83 -14.60 2.65
CA THR A 367 30.23 -14.72 3.08
C THR A 367 30.45 -14.41 4.57
N PHE A 368 29.63 -13.52 5.15
CA PHE A 368 29.73 -13.09 6.54
C PHE A 368 29.39 -14.21 7.53
N TYR A 369 28.34 -14.98 7.24
CA TYR A 369 27.82 -16.02 8.13
C TYR A 369 28.56 -17.35 7.98
N THR A 370 29.73 -17.42 8.60
CA THR A 370 30.45 -18.68 8.82
C THR A 370 29.70 -19.57 9.82
N ASP A 371 29.98 -20.87 9.80
CA ASP A 371 29.38 -21.86 10.70
C ASP A 371 29.50 -21.45 12.19
N GLN A 372 30.64 -20.89 12.58
CA GLN A 372 30.89 -20.42 13.94
C GLN A 372 29.96 -19.25 14.31
N ARG A 373 29.73 -18.32 13.38
CA ARG A 373 28.84 -17.17 13.61
C ARG A 373 27.39 -17.59 13.63
N LEU A 374 26.99 -18.48 12.74
CA LEU A 374 25.64 -19.06 12.77
C LEU A 374 25.37 -19.79 14.07
N GLN A 375 26.34 -20.54 14.59
CA GLN A 375 26.20 -21.20 15.89
C GLN A 375 26.05 -20.21 17.06
N SER A 376 26.41 -18.93 16.92
CA SER A 376 26.14 -17.91 17.95
C SER A 376 24.70 -17.37 17.92
N LEU A 377 23.95 -17.58 16.84
CA LEU A 377 22.53 -17.22 16.73
C LEU A 377 21.63 -18.17 17.53
N SER A 378 22.07 -19.41 17.77
CA SER A 378 21.31 -20.44 18.47
C SER A 378 22.07 -21.01 19.66
N THR A 379 21.35 -21.34 20.73
CA THR A 379 21.91 -22.13 21.84
C THR A 379 21.92 -23.63 21.53
N GLU A 380 21.20 -24.05 20.50
CA GLU A 380 21.12 -25.43 20.02
C GLU A 380 22.15 -25.68 18.92
N THR A 381 22.61 -26.94 18.81
CA THR A 381 23.51 -27.34 17.72
C THR A 381 22.77 -27.24 16.40
N LEU A 382 23.29 -26.44 15.46
CA LEU A 382 22.71 -26.32 14.13
C LEU A 382 22.85 -27.65 13.37
N ILE A 383 21.72 -28.24 13.00
CA ILE A 383 21.68 -29.50 12.23
C ILE A 383 21.98 -29.22 10.75
N ASP A 384 21.55 -28.06 10.25
CA ASP A 384 21.77 -27.62 8.88
C ASP A 384 22.28 -26.19 8.83
N VAL A 385 23.59 -26.05 8.63
CA VAL A 385 24.25 -24.76 8.65
C VAL A 385 23.89 -23.91 7.43
N GLU A 386 23.65 -24.52 6.27
CA GLU A 386 23.29 -23.80 5.04
C GLU A 386 21.91 -23.16 5.15
N HIS A 387 20.94 -23.86 5.74
CA HIS A 387 19.61 -23.31 5.95
C HIS A 387 19.58 -22.27 7.07
N ALA A 388 20.33 -22.49 8.15
CA ALA A 388 20.53 -21.46 9.18
C ALA A 388 21.15 -20.20 8.57
N ARG A 389 22.10 -20.35 7.63
CA ARG A 389 22.67 -19.24 6.85
C ARG A 389 21.60 -18.52 6.05
N ALA A 390 20.85 -19.24 5.22
CA ALA A 390 19.78 -18.65 4.41
C ALA A 390 18.72 -17.93 5.27
N GLY A 391 18.37 -18.48 6.43
CA GLY A 391 17.47 -17.85 7.39
C GLY A 391 18.01 -16.55 7.98
N ALA A 392 19.28 -16.54 8.41
CA ALA A 392 19.93 -15.35 8.96
C ALA A 392 20.08 -14.24 7.90
N VAL A 393 20.46 -14.60 6.67
CA VAL A 393 20.53 -13.69 5.52
C VAL A 393 19.14 -13.12 5.21
N LEU A 394 18.10 -13.96 5.18
CA LEU A 394 16.73 -13.53 4.93
C LEU A 394 16.24 -12.51 5.98
N LEU A 395 16.49 -12.77 7.27
CA LEU A 395 16.08 -11.85 8.35
C LEU A 395 16.79 -10.50 8.21
N LEU A 396 18.08 -10.51 7.88
CA LEU A 396 18.85 -9.30 7.71
C LEU A 396 18.43 -8.53 6.44
N ASN A 397 18.21 -9.21 5.32
CA ASN A 397 17.66 -8.57 4.11
C ASN A 397 16.29 -7.95 4.39
N GLY A 398 15.42 -8.63 5.15
CA GLY A 398 14.13 -8.08 5.56
C GLY A 398 14.26 -6.82 6.43
N TYR A 399 15.30 -6.77 7.30
CA TYR A 399 15.63 -5.55 8.05
C TYR A 399 16.09 -4.42 7.13
N TYR A 400 16.96 -4.70 6.16
CA TYR A 400 17.38 -3.73 5.16
C TYR A 400 16.22 -3.20 4.32
N GLU A 401 15.35 -4.07 3.82
CA GLU A 401 14.15 -3.66 3.09
C GLU A 401 13.24 -2.77 3.94
N ALA A 402 13.09 -3.07 5.23
CA ALA A 402 12.34 -2.20 6.15
C ALA A 402 13.00 -0.82 6.31
N LEU A 403 14.33 -0.74 6.38
CA LEU A 403 15.05 0.53 6.41
C LEU A 403 14.97 1.28 5.07
N LEU A 404 15.12 0.59 3.93
CA LEU A 404 15.01 1.19 2.60
C LEU A 404 13.64 1.79 2.35
N THR A 405 12.60 1.17 2.91
CA THR A 405 11.20 1.62 2.78
C THR A 405 10.80 2.63 3.85
N GLY A 406 11.63 2.79 4.88
CA GLY A 406 11.36 3.64 6.03
C GLY A 406 10.62 2.92 7.16
N ILE A 407 11.11 3.12 8.37
CA ILE A 407 10.48 2.71 9.62
C ILE A 407 10.02 3.98 10.33
N ALA A 408 8.76 4.04 10.72
CA ALA A 408 8.18 5.19 11.40
C ALA A 408 7.65 4.82 12.79
N GLY A 409 7.72 5.76 13.72
CA GLY A 409 7.18 5.64 15.07
C GLY A 409 6.54 6.96 15.51
N GLN A 410 5.38 6.87 16.17
CA GLN A 410 4.77 8.04 16.81
C GLN A 410 5.50 8.29 18.12
N LEU A 411 6.06 9.49 18.27
CA LEU A 411 6.94 9.84 19.40
C LEU A 411 6.20 10.63 20.47
N VAL A 412 5.33 11.54 20.05
CA VAL A 412 4.64 12.49 20.90
C VAL A 412 3.21 12.67 20.39
N ILE A 413 2.25 12.73 21.33
CA ILE A 413 0.87 13.17 21.07
C ILE A 413 0.57 14.27 22.07
N ASN A 414 0.09 15.44 21.61
CA ASN A 414 -0.25 16.57 22.49
C ASN A 414 0.89 17.01 23.42
N SER A 415 2.11 17.02 22.92
CA SER A 415 3.31 17.31 23.71
C SER A 415 3.62 16.29 24.81
N GLU A 416 2.89 15.18 24.90
CA GLU A 416 3.20 14.04 25.78
C GLU A 416 3.95 12.97 24.98
N ALA A 417 5.16 12.61 25.44
CA ALA A 417 5.92 11.52 24.86
C ALA A 417 5.18 10.19 25.06
N LEU A 418 5.11 9.36 24.02
CA LEU A 418 4.48 8.04 24.11
C LEU A 418 5.38 7.00 24.76
N GLY A 419 6.70 7.15 24.60
CA GLY A 419 7.67 6.34 25.31
C GLY A 419 7.66 6.68 26.79
N VAL A 420 7.81 5.68 27.65
CA VAL A 420 7.91 5.85 29.11
C VAL A 420 9.18 5.25 29.70
N ALA A 421 9.96 4.52 28.89
CA ALA A 421 11.21 3.91 29.33
C ALA A 421 12.34 4.94 29.35
N ASP A 422 13.22 4.82 30.35
CA ASP A 422 14.49 5.55 30.37
C ASP A 422 15.47 4.91 29.38
N LEU A 423 16.26 5.75 28.73
CA LEU A 423 17.27 5.38 27.75
C LEU A 423 18.30 4.46 28.40
N ALA A 424 18.21 3.18 28.09
CA ALA A 424 19.05 2.15 28.66
C ALA A 424 20.41 2.08 27.94
N ASN A 425 21.23 3.13 28.05
CA ASN A 425 22.51 3.26 27.33
C ASN A 425 23.42 2.02 27.40
N THR A 426 23.37 1.25 28.49
CA THR A 426 24.14 0.00 28.65
C THR A 426 23.68 -1.12 27.71
N LEU A 427 22.41 -1.13 27.30
CA LEU A 427 21.86 -2.08 26.32
C LEU A 427 22.27 -1.72 24.88
N TYR A 428 22.57 -0.45 24.62
CA TYR A 428 22.90 0.07 23.29
C TYR A 428 24.41 0.16 23.02
N GLN A 429 25.26 -0.36 23.89
CA GLN A 429 26.70 -0.34 23.66
C GLN A 429 27.05 -1.31 22.53
N TYR A 430 27.73 -0.79 21.51
CA TYR A 430 28.32 -1.59 20.47
C TYR A 430 29.36 -2.54 21.08
N ASP A 431 29.13 -3.84 20.89
CA ASP A 431 30.08 -4.89 21.25
C ASP A 431 30.66 -5.48 19.97
N ALA A 432 31.96 -5.32 19.76
CA ALA A 432 32.65 -5.87 18.60
C ALA A 432 32.58 -7.42 18.53
N ASN A 433 32.27 -8.10 19.65
CA ASN A 433 32.04 -9.54 19.68
C ASN A 433 30.59 -9.93 19.33
N ASN A 434 29.69 -8.96 19.29
CA ASN A 434 28.27 -9.13 19.03
C ASN A 434 27.85 -8.13 17.94
N GLU A 435 28.41 -8.33 16.75
CA GLU A 435 28.16 -7.46 15.59
C GLU A 435 26.66 -7.33 15.30
N PRO A 436 26.16 -6.17 14.86
CA PRO A 436 24.75 -5.95 14.52
C PRO A 436 24.18 -6.96 13.53
N ALA A 437 25.01 -7.39 12.57
CA ALA A 437 24.66 -8.45 11.63
C ALA A 437 24.42 -9.82 12.31
N ILE A 438 24.70 -10.00 13.60
CA ILE A 438 24.35 -11.18 14.40
C ILE A 438 23.21 -10.84 15.36
N THR A 439 23.24 -9.69 16.03
CA THR A 439 22.22 -9.31 17.02
C THR A 439 20.86 -9.08 16.39
N ILE A 440 20.79 -8.36 15.28
CA ILE A 440 19.53 -8.03 14.61
C ILE A 440 18.76 -9.30 14.20
N PRO A 441 19.36 -10.27 13.44
CA PRO A 441 18.68 -11.52 13.14
C PRO A 441 18.28 -12.31 14.39
N LYS A 442 19.12 -12.31 15.43
CA LYS A 442 18.83 -13.02 16.68
C LYS A 442 17.64 -12.42 17.41
N ASP A 443 17.54 -11.10 17.48
CA ASP A 443 16.46 -10.37 18.14
C ASP A 443 15.16 -10.46 17.33
N LEU A 444 15.26 -10.44 16.00
CA LEU A 444 14.12 -10.73 15.12
C LEU A 444 13.62 -12.16 15.31
N LEU A 445 14.52 -13.14 15.34
CA LEU A 445 14.16 -14.53 15.58
C LEU A 445 13.50 -14.73 16.95
N ALA A 446 14.05 -14.10 18.00
CA ALA A 446 13.47 -14.12 19.33
C ALA A 446 12.08 -13.46 19.35
N GLY A 447 11.90 -12.34 18.64
CA GLY A 447 10.60 -11.68 18.48
C GLY A 447 9.57 -12.55 17.75
N ILE A 448 9.99 -13.26 16.70
CA ILE A 448 9.16 -14.25 16.00
C ILE A 448 8.74 -15.36 16.97
N GLN A 449 9.70 -15.94 17.69
CA GLN A 449 9.43 -17.02 18.66
C GLN A 449 8.49 -16.57 19.77
N GLN A 450 8.70 -15.37 20.32
CA GLN A 450 7.85 -14.80 21.36
C GLN A 450 6.43 -14.54 20.83
N PHE A 451 6.30 -14.01 19.62
CA PHE A 451 5.00 -13.84 18.98
C PHE A 451 4.24 -15.17 18.85
N TYR A 452 4.92 -16.27 18.48
CA TYR A 452 4.30 -17.59 18.44
C TYR A 452 3.86 -18.09 19.82
N ALA A 453 4.71 -17.93 20.82
CA ALA A 453 4.41 -18.31 22.19
C ALA A 453 3.20 -17.53 22.75
N ASP A 454 3.18 -16.21 22.55
CA ASP A 454 2.11 -15.32 23.03
C ASP A 454 0.80 -15.50 22.25
N SER A 455 0.87 -15.82 20.97
CA SER A 455 -0.30 -16.13 20.15
C SER A 455 -0.99 -17.43 20.57
N SER A 456 -0.46 -18.15 21.57
CA SER A 456 -1.03 -19.40 22.08
C SER A 456 -1.28 -20.40 20.94
N LEU A 457 -0.47 -20.37 19.88
CA LEU A 457 -0.60 -21.32 18.77
C LEU A 457 -0.27 -22.76 19.20
N ASP A 458 0.34 -22.92 20.37
CA ASP A 458 0.49 -24.22 21.05
C ASP A 458 -0.84 -24.80 21.57
N ASN A 459 -1.86 -23.97 21.79
CA ASN A 459 -3.19 -24.34 22.29
C ASN A 459 -4.35 -23.88 21.40
N VAL A 460 -4.08 -23.31 20.22
CA VAL A 460 -5.03 -23.38 19.12
C VAL A 460 -5.02 -24.83 18.65
N ALA A 461 -5.73 -25.68 19.40
CA ALA A 461 -6.55 -26.66 18.74
C ALA A 461 -7.34 -25.84 17.73
N ILE A 462 -6.93 -25.88 16.46
CA ILE A 462 -7.84 -25.60 15.37
C ILE A 462 -8.93 -26.60 15.65
N THR A 463 -9.99 -26.16 16.34
CA THR A 463 -11.21 -26.94 16.48
C THR A 463 -11.53 -27.27 15.05
N THR A 464 -11.37 -28.53 14.68
CA THR A 464 -12.11 -29.08 13.57
C THR A 464 -13.53 -28.69 13.91
N VAL A 465 -14.04 -27.68 13.21
CA VAL A 465 -15.47 -27.44 13.15
C VAL A 465 -15.97 -28.60 12.30
N ASP A 466 -15.98 -29.78 12.92
CA ASP A 466 -16.82 -30.90 12.54
C ASP A 466 -18.23 -30.47 12.90
N ASP A 467 -18.85 -29.78 11.96
CA ASP A 467 -19.99 -30.29 11.19
C ASP A 467 -20.74 -29.09 10.60
N GLU A 468 -20.96 -29.13 9.28
CA GLU A 468 -21.82 -28.24 8.47
C GLU A 468 -21.23 -26.96 7.84
N ILE A 469 -19.98 -26.94 7.39
CA ILE A 469 -19.57 -26.02 6.31
C ILE A 469 -18.82 -26.76 5.19
N ASP A 470 -19.28 -26.49 3.96
CA ASP A 470 -18.97 -27.01 2.62
C ASP A 470 -17.57 -27.62 2.39
N PRO A 471 -17.43 -28.75 1.66
CA PRO A 471 -16.14 -29.43 1.41
C PRO A 471 -15.10 -28.55 0.69
N VAL A 472 -15.55 -27.56 -0.08
CA VAL A 472 -14.68 -26.62 -0.79
C VAL A 472 -14.10 -25.57 0.16
N SER A 473 -14.88 -25.12 1.15
CA SER A 473 -14.41 -24.18 2.17
C SER A 473 -13.42 -24.86 3.12
N ASN A 474 -13.66 -26.12 3.48
CA ASN A 474 -12.69 -26.93 4.23
C ASN A 474 -11.43 -27.23 3.41
N ALA A 475 -11.52 -27.47 2.09
CA ALA A 475 -10.33 -27.65 1.26
C ALA A 475 -9.53 -26.35 1.09
N ILE A 476 -10.19 -25.19 0.97
CA ILE A 476 -9.53 -23.88 0.79
C ILE A 476 -8.99 -23.33 2.12
N TRP A 477 -9.73 -23.44 3.22
CA TRP A 477 -9.24 -23.07 4.55
C TRP A 477 -8.26 -24.08 5.13
N ALA A 478 -8.38 -25.37 4.83
CA ALA A 478 -7.29 -26.32 5.09
C ALA A 478 -6.12 -26.05 4.15
N LEU A 479 -6.30 -25.61 2.89
CA LEU A 479 -5.17 -25.20 2.06
C LEU A 479 -4.51 -23.91 2.57
N LEU A 480 -5.26 -22.91 3.04
CA LEU A 480 -4.75 -21.61 3.50
C LEU A 480 -4.19 -21.69 4.92
N GLY A 481 -4.87 -22.42 5.81
CA GLY A 481 -4.45 -22.73 7.16
C GLY A 481 -3.27 -23.70 7.18
N ALA A 482 -3.30 -24.74 6.33
CA ALA A 482 -2.12 -25.58 6.13
C ALA A 482 -1.04 -24.87 5.32
N SER A 483 -1.32 -24.01 4.34
CA SER A 483 -0.23 -23.32 3.63
C SER A 483 0.46 -22.30 4.51
N SER A 484 -0.26 -21.53 5.35
CA SER A 484 0.38 -20.59 6.27
C SER A 484 1.09 -21.33 7.40
N ALA A 485 0.43 -22.26 8.11
CA ALA A 485 1.08 -23.04 9.17
C ALA A 485 2.17 -23.99 8.65
N GLN A 486 2.06 -24.54 7.43
CA GLN A 486 3.12 -25.35 6.81
C GLN A 486 4.20 -24.50 6.14
N THR A 487 3.92 -23.30 5.64
CA THR A 487 4.96 -22.37 5.15
C THR A 487 5.74 -21.83 6.34
N LEU A 488 5.08 -21.57 7.46
CA LEU A 488 5.69 -21.08 8.68
C LEU A 488 6.39 -22.19 9.47
N ASN A 489 5.80 -23.40 9.55
CA ASN A 489 6.53 -24.59 10.00
C ASN A 489 7.65 -24.93 9.02
N ALA A 490 7.51 -24.72 7.71
CA ALA A 490 8.61 -24.93 6.78
C ALA A 490 9.69 -23.85 6.93
N ILE A 491 9.36 -22.59 7.24
CA ILE A 491 10.35 -21.54 7.56
C ILE A 491 11.03 -21.85 8.90
N GLY A 492 10.28 -22.31 9.91
CA GLY A 492 10.79 -22.75 11.21
C GLY A 492 11.65 -24.02 11.10
N SER A 493 11.19 -25.02 10.34
CA SER A 493 11.91 -26.24 10.00
C SER A 493 13.13 -25.94 9.13
N VAL A 494 13.06 -25.00 8.18
CA VAL A 494 14.23 -24.51 7.42
C VAL A 494 15.20 -23.81 8.36
N ALA A 495 14.75 -22.89 9.21
CA ALA A 495 15.60 -22.22 10.20
C ALA A 495 16.19 -23.19 11.24
N ALA A 496 15.53 -24.32 11.50
CA ALA A 496 15.96 -25.39 12.40
C ALA A 496 16.66 -26.58 11.70
N GLY A 497 16.76 -26.59 10.37
CA GLY A 497 17.45 -27.62 9.58
C GLY A 497 16.70 -28.93 9.29
N ASP A 498 15.37 -28.96 9.35
CA ASP A 498 14.54 -30.10 8.96
C ASP A 498 14.11 -30.05 7.48
N GLN A 499 14.69 -30.95 6.68
CA GLN A 499 14.58 -31.00 5.22
C GLN A 499 13.43 -31.86 4.69
N ASP A 500 12.74 -32.67 5.51
CA ASP A 500 11.89 -33.72 4.96
C ASP A 500 10.43 -33.31 4.67
N SER A 501 10.03 -32.10 5.09
CA SER A 501 8.71 -31.59 4.78
C SER A 501 8.57 -31.25 3.27
N ALA A 502 7.44 -31.66 2.67
CA ALA A 502 7.14 -31.36 1.26
C ALA A 502 7.12 -29.84 0.98
N THR A 503 6.79 -29.05 2.00
CA THR A 503 6.71 -27.59 1.93
C THR A 503 8.09 -26.94 2.00
N SER A 504 9.03 -27.48 2.80
CA SER A 504 10.45 -27.06 2.81
C SER A 504 11.09 -27.31 1.43
N LYS A 505 10.83 -28.47 0.82
CA LYS A 505 11.28 -28.82 -0.53
C LYS A 505 10.67 -27.92 -1.63
N ALA A 506 9.44 -27.44 -1.45
CA ALA A 506 8.77 -26.53 -2.39
C ALA A 506 9.32 -25.08 -2.30
N LEU A 507 9.58 -24.57 -1.10
CA LEU A 507 10.25 -23.29 -0.87
C LEU A 507 11.67 -23.28 -1.44
N LEU A 508 12.42 -24.38 -1.27
CA LEU A 508 13.73 -24.59 -1.86
C LEU A 508 13.69 -24.55 -3.40
N LYS A 509 12.72 -25.23 -4.01
CA LYS A 509 12.50 -25.21 -5.46
C LYS A 509 12.13 -23.81 -5.97
N TYR A 510 11.35 -23.04 -5.21
CA TYR A 510 10.93 -21.69 -5.61
C TYR A 510 12.08 -20.67 -5.58
N ASN A 511 13.01 -20.79 -4.63
CA ASN A 511 14.23 -19.98 -4.57
C ASN A 511 15.15 -20.23 -5.79
N GLU A 512 15.15 -21.45 -6.34
CA GLU A 512 15.86 -21.78 -7.58
C GLU A 512 15.22 -21.16 -8.84
N TYR A 513 13.98 -20.65 -8.77
CA TYR A 513 13.19 -20.15 -9.91
C TYR A 513 12.87 -18.65 -9.84
N SER A 514 13.55 -17.85 -9.01
CA SER A 514 13.27 -16.43 -8.81
C SER A 514 13.11 -15.66 -10.14
N LEU A 515 11.86 -15.43 -10.55
CA LEU A 515 11.53 -14.46 -11.58
C LEU A 515 11.65 -13.07 -10.95
N PRO A 516 12.26 -12.09 -11.64
CA PRO A 516 12.38 -10.74 -11.12
C PRO A 516 10.99 -10.17 -10.84
N ILE A 517 10.73 -9.82 -9.58
CA ILE A 517 9.53 -9.08 -9.18
C ILE A 517 9.71 -7.65 -9.68
N SER A 518 8.75 -7.14 -10.48
CA SER A 518 8.84 -5.75 -10.95
C SER A 518 8.65 -4.77 -9.79
N ALA A 519 9.34 -3.64 -9.84
CA ALA A 519 9.26 -2.59 -8.81
C ALA A 519 7.82 -2.10 -8.55
N GLU A 520 6.93 -2.17 -9.55
CA GLU A 520 5.51 -1.81 -9.42
C GLU A 520 4.73 -2.75 -8.47
N ASP A 521 4.99 -4.07 -8.51
CA ASP A 521 4.36 -5.04 -7.63
C ASP A 521 4.87 -4.89 -6.17
N LEU A 522 6.10 -4.39 -5.97
CA LEU A 522 6.66 -4.08 -4.65
C LEU A 522 5.97 -2.84 -4.05
N ILE A 523 5.84 -1.77 -4.82
CA ILE A 523 5.23 -0.49 -4.38
C ILE A 523 3.74 -0.67 -4.05
N GLY A 524 2.99 -1.45 -4.83
CA GLY A 524 1.57 -1.75 -4.55
C GLY A 524 1.35 -2.50 -3.23
N ASN A 525 2.30 -3.33 -2.81
CA ASN A 525 2.23 -4.05 -1.53
C ASN A 525 2.52 -3.16 -0.32
N HIS A 526 3.32 -2.11 -0.49
CA HIS A 526 3.60 -1.12 0.56
C HIS A 526 2.36 -0.28 0.92
N ALA A 527 1.52 0.06 -0.06
CA ALA A 527 0.28 0.80 0.17
C ALA A 527 -0.69 0.05 1.11
N ASN A 528 -0.80 -1.27 0.98
CA ASN A 528 -1.72 -2.09 1.81
C ASN A 528 -1.26 -2.21 3.27
N VAL A 529 0.05 -2.24 3.52
CA VAL A 529 0.61 -2.27 4.89
C VAL A 529 0.46 -0.90 5.57
N TYR A 530 0.61 0.18 4.82
CA TYR A 530 0.38 1.55 5.31
C TYR A 530 -1.10 1.80 5.63
N ILE A 531 -2.02 1.24 4.83
CA ILE A 531 -3.46 1.22 5.11
C ILE A 531 -3.74 0.48 6.43
N PHE A 532 -3.09 -0.65 6.71
CA PHE A 532 -3.27 -1.36 7.98
C PHE A 532 -2.74 -0.60 9.21
N GLN A 533 -1.59 0.08 9.08
CA GLN A 533 -1.05 0.91 10.15
C GLN A 533 -1.93 2.14 10.42
N SER A 534 -2.39 2.84 9.37
CA SER A 534 -3.32 3.97 9.50
C SER A 534 -4.71 3.55 9.99
N LEU A 535 -5.19 2.33 9.66
CA LEU A 535 -6.41 1.77 10.25
C LEU A 535 -6.24 1.50 11.76
N SER A 536 -5.08 1.01 12.18
CA SER A 536 -4.82 0.76 13.61
C SER A 536 -4.69 2.06 14.43
N ALA A 537 -4.13 3.11 13.83
CA ALA A 537 -4.02 4.44 14.44
C ALA A 537 -5.38 5.17 14.49
N SER A 538 -6.20 5.06 13.44
CA SER A 538 -7.54 5.69 13.40
C SER A 538 -8.59 5.00 14.26
N LEU A 539 -8.39 3.72 14.61
CA LEU A 539 -9.27 2.96 15.51
C LEU A 539 -8.90 3.13 17.01
N GLY A 540 -7.97 4.03 17.33
CA GLY A 540 -7.58 4.42 18.69
C GLY A 540 -8.68 5.20 19.43
N GLY A 541 -9.76 4.52 19.80
CA GLY A 541 -10.91 5.14 20.49
C GLY A 541 -11.87 4.13 21.12
N THR A 542 -11.43 3.44 22.17
CA THR A 542 -12.25 2.87 23.29
C THR A 542 -12.98 1.52 23.20
N SER A 543 -13.02 0.73 22.11
CA SER A 543 -13.83 -0.51 22.10
C SER A 543 -13.11 -1.87 21.99
N LEU A 544 -11.78 -1.93 21.87
CA LEU A 544 -11.04 -3.21 21.69
C LEU A 544 -10.01 -3.54 22.80
N LEU A 545 -10.06 -2.86 23.94
CA LEU A 545 -9.09 -3.04 25.04
C LEU A 545 -9.27 -4.31 25.90
N GLY A 546 -10.07 -5.29 25.47
CA GLY A 546 -10.30 -6.51 26.26
C GLY A 546 -9.32 -7.65 26.00
N ILE A 547 -8.81 -7.78 24.76
CA ILE A 547 -8.11 -9.02 24.33
C ILE A 547 -6.78 -8.72 23.58
N SER A 548 -6.64 -7.59 22.89
CA SER A 548 -5.42 -7.25 22.13
C SER A 548 -4.38 -6.43 22.90
N GLY A 549 -4.77 -5.74 23.98
CA GLY A 549 -3.89 -4.82 24.71
C GLY A 549 -2.71 -5.48 25.43
N LYS A 550 -2.79 -6.78 25.76
CA LYS A 550 -1.68 -7.53 26.38
C LYS A 550 -0.74 -8.19 25.37
N ALA A 551 -1.21 -8.49 24.16
CA ALA A 551 -0.35 -9.06 23.11
C ALA A 551 0.46 -7.95 22.41
N LEU A 552 -0.15 -6.79 22.16
CA LEU A 552 0.54 -5.65 21.54
C LEU A 552 1.51 -4.91 22.46
N SER A 553 1.30 -4.92 23.79
CA SER A 553 2.23 -4.27 24.72
C SER A 553 3.42 -5.15 25.13
N VAL A 554 3.40 -6.45 24.76
CA VAL A 554 4.44 -7.44 25.12
C VAL A 554 5.28 -7.83 23.89
N ALA A 555 4.73 -7.74 22.67
CA ALA A 555 5.51 -7.80 21.45
C ALA A 555 6.20 -6.44 21.18
N GLY A 556 7.46 -6.31 21.58
CA GLY A 556 8.30 -5.17 21.18
C GLY A 556 8.42 -5.02 19.65
N THR A 557 9.11 -3.98 19.19
CA THR A 557 9.35 -3.65 17.77
C THR A 557 9.79 -4.83 16.90
N SER A 558 10.57 -5.76 17.45
CA SER A 558 11.00 -7.01 16.77
C SER A 558 9.81 -7.87 16.33
N GLY A 559 8.72 -7.90 17.11
CA GLY A 559 7.49 -8.63 16.78
C GLY A 559 6.65 -7.94 15.70
N MET A 560 6.58 -6.62 15.68
CA MET A 560 5.89 -5.85 14.62
C MET A 560 6.64 -5.91 13.29
N LEU A 561 7.98 -5.85 13.31
CA LEU A 561 8.81 -6.00 12.12
C LEU A 561 8.76 -7.45 11.59
N ALA A 562 8.84 -8.44 12.49
CA ALA A 562 8.61 -9.84 12.16
C ALA A 562 7.23 -10.06 11.52
N LEU A 563 6.17 -9.49 12.09
CA LEU A 563 4.82 -9.54 11.54
C LEU A 563 4.74 -8.87 10.17
N ARG A 564 5.43 -7.73 9.97
CA ARG A 564 5.51 -7.03 8.66
C ARG A 564 6.19 -7.90 7.60
N VAL A 565 7.35 -8.48 7.91
CA VAL A 565 8.08 -9.40 7.02
C VAL A 565 7.24 -10.64 6.70
N LEU A 566 6.56 -11.20 7.70
CA LEU A 566 5.69 -12.36 7.54
C LEU A 566 4.43 -12.05 6.72
N LEU A 567 3.79 -10.89 6.92
CA LEU A 567 2.61 -10.45 6.16
C LEU A 567 2.97 -10.11 4.72
N GLN A 568 4.07 -9.39 4.50
CA GLN A 568 4.53 -9.02 3.16
C GLN A 568 4.90 -10.28 2.37
N LYS A 569 5.64 -11.21 2.98
CA LYS A 569 6.04 -12.47 2.32
C LYS A 569 4.88 -13.45 2.15
N SER A 570 3.96 -13.57 3.10
CA SER A 570 2.76 -14.42 2.95
C SER A 570 1.80 -13.87 1.90
N TYR A 571 1.63 -12.55 1.82
CA TYR A 571 0.87 -11.90 0.75
C TYR A 571 1.52 -12.13 -0.61
N LEU A 572 2.85 -11.91 -0.73
CA LEU A 572 3.62 -12.19 -1.94
C LEU A 572 3.52 -13.66 -2.35
N THR A 573 3.66 -14.59 -1.40
CA THR A 573 3.55 -16.03 -1.67
C THR A 573 2.13 -16.39 -2.10
N THR A 574 1.09 -15.81 -1.49
CA THR A 574 -0.31 -16.07 -1.87
C THR A 574 -0.61 -15.49 -3.25
N TYR A 575 -0.12 -14.30 -3.55
CA TYR A 575 -0.27 -13.62 -4.84
C TYR A 575 0.51 -14.31 -5.97
N THR A 576 1.75 -14.73 -5.72
CA THR A 576 2.56 -15.47 -6.70
C THR A 576 2.08 -16.90 -6.87
N THR A 577 1.59 -17.56 -5.81
CA THR A 577 0.93 -18.87 -5.90
C THR A 577 -0.40 -18.76 -6.64
N TRP A 578 -1.14 -17.66 -6.48
CA TRP A 578 -2.35 -17.38 -7.26
C TRP A 578 -2.03 -17.09 -8.73
N LYS A 579 -1.01 -16.25 -9.03
CA LYS A 579 -0.52 -16.02 -10.40
C LYS A 579 0.04 -17.29 -11.02
N ALA A 580 0.78 -18.12 -10.28
CA ALA A 580 1.34 -19.38 -10.74
C ALA A 580 0.27 -20.47 -10.91
N ALA A 581 -0.77 -20.51 -10.06
CA ALA A 581 -1.94 -21.35 -10.26
C ALA A 581 -2.75 -20.91 -11.49
N ARG A 582 -2.87 -19.59 -11.73
CA ARG A 582 -3.48 -19.00 -12.93
C ARG A 582 -2.64 -19.25 -14.20
N PHE A 583 -1.32 -19.18 -14.10
CA PHE A 583 -0.40 -19.50 -15.19
C PHE A 583 -0.30 -21.01 -15.44
N ALA A 584 -0.38 -21.87 -14.42
CA ALA A 584 -0.41 -23.32 -14.57
C ALA A 584 -1.74 -23.77 -15.20
N THR A 585 -2.87 -23.12 -14.84
CA THR A 585 -4.16 -23.36 -15.49
C THR A 585 -4.21 -22.79 -16.92
N GLN A 586 -3.53 -21.67 -17.21
CA GLN A 586 -3.42 -21.13 -18.58
C GLN A 586 -2.37 -21.87 -19.45
N ALA A 587 -1.24 -22.31 -18.89
CA ALA A 587 -0.20 -23.06 -19.60
C ALA A 587 -0.65 -24.50 -19.91
N ALA A 588 -1.44 -25.12 -19.02
CA ALA A 588 -2.16 -26.35 -19.32
C ALA A 588 -3.15 -26.19 -20.49
N SER A 589 -3.65 -24.97 -20.72
CA SER A 589 -4.56 -24.67 -21.85
C SER A 589 -3.86 -24.31 -23.16
N LEU A 590 -2.56 -23.97 -23.15
CA LEU A 590 -1.81 -23.51 -24.33
C LEU A 590 -0.88 -24.57 -24.92
N GLY A 591 -0.45 -25.57 -24.14
CA GLY A 591 0.38 -26.69 -24.63
C GLY A 591 -0.37 -27.75 -25.46
N GLU A 592 -1.70 -27.76 -25.43
CA GLU A 592 -2.53 -28.78 -26.12
C GLU A 592 -3.43 -28.23 -27.24
N LEU A 593 -3.30 -26.96 -27.64
CA LEU A 593 -4.18 -26.36 -28.64
C LEU A 593 -3.95 -26.88 -30.08
N THR A 594 -2.82 -27.53 -30.37
CA THR A 594 -2.58 -28.17 -31.67
C THR A 594 -3.05 -29.63 -31.73
N GLN A 595 -3.23 -30.31 -30.59
CA GLN A 595 -3.83 -31.66 -30.52
C GLN A 595 -5.36 -31.63 -30.25
N LEU A 596 -5.89 -30.52 -29.76
CA LEU A 596 -7.32 -30.34 -29.47
C LEU A 596 -8.19 -30.33 -30.75
N SER A 597 -7.68 -29.81 -31.88
CA SER A 597 -8.42 -29.82 -33.15
C SER A 597 -8.72 -31.22 -33.69
N ASN A 598 -7.86 -32.20 -33.40
CA ASN A 598 -8.04 -33.58 -33.84
C ASN A 598 -8.86 -34.40 -32.83
N THR A 599 -8.82 -34.03 -31.55
CA THR A 599 -9.57 -34.70 -30.47
C THR A 599 -11.04 -34.24 -30.40
N ILE A 600 -11.36 -33.01 -30.82
CA ILE A 600 -12.74 -32.49 -30.89
C ILE A 600 -13.61 -33.26 -31.89
N GLN A 601 -13.01 -33.83 -32.95
CA GLN A 601 -13.72 -34.68 -33.92
C GLN A 601 -14.02 -36.08 -33.34
N GLU A 602 -13.15 -36.64 -32.49
CA GLU A 602 -13.39 -37.93 -31.82
C GLU A 602 -14.28 -37.82 -30.56
N MET A 603 -14.35 -36.65 -29.90
CA MET A 603 -15.18 -36.45 -28.71
C MET A 603 -16.68 -36.34 -29.00
N HIS A 604 -17.12 -36.02 -30.22
CA HIS A 604 -18.55 -35.95 -30.54
C HIS A 604 -19.30 -37.29 -30.29
N GLY A 605 -18.58 -38.43 -30.27
CA GLY A 605 -19.13 -39.75 -29.97
C GLY A 605 -19.29 -40.09 -28.48
N LYS A 606 -18.54 -39.44 -27.57
CA LYS A 606 -18.48 -39.82 -26.14
C LYS A 606 -19.27 -38.91 -25.19
N TRP A 607 -19.74 -37.74 -25.64
CA TRP A 607 -20.43 -36.76 -24.78
C TRP A 607 -21.93 -37.04 -24.52
N LYS A 608 -22.51 -38.08 -25.14
CA LYS A 608 -23.87 -38.56 -24.79
C LYS A 608 -23.95 -39.17 -23.38
N LEU A 609 -22.82 -39.54 -22.78
CA LEU A 609 -22.76 -40.07 -21.41
C LEU A 609 -22.87 -38.97 -20.34
N GLY A 610 -22.38 -37.75 -20.59
CA GLY A 610 -22.40 -36.66 -19.60
C GLY A 610 -23.81 -36.14 -19.29
N ALA A 611 -24.64 -35.96 -20.31
CA ALA A 611 -26.05 -35.59 -20.13
C ALA A 611 -26.85 -36.71 -19.42
N ALA A 612 -26.49 -37.98 -19.61
CA ALA A 612 -27.10 -39.09 -18.89
C ALA A 612 -26.73 -39.08 -17.40
N PHE A 613 -25.50 -38.69 -17.04
CA PHE A 613 -25.10 -38.54 -15.63
C PHE A 613 -25.77 -37.34 -14.94
N ALA A 614 -25.90 -36.20 -15.63
CA ALA A 614 -26.59 -35.01 -15.11
C ALA A 614 -28.07 -35.27 -14.81
N LEU A 615 -28.71 -36.20 -15.53
CA LEU A 615 -30.08 -36.63 -15.24
C LEU A 615 -30.15 -37.73 -14.16
N ALA A 616 -29.17 -38.65 -14.14
CA ALA A 616 -29.19 -39.80 -13.24
C ALA A 616 -29.01 -39.41 -11.76
N ILE A 617 -28.23 -38.37 -11.47
CA ILE A 617 -27.97 -37.90 -10.10
C ILE A 617 -29.25 -37.36 -9.43
N PRO A 618 -29.99 -36.39 -10.00
CA PRO A 618 -31.20 -35.87 -9.37
C PRO A 618 -32.31 -36.94 -9.28
N ILE A 619 -32.42 -37.84 -10.26
CA ILE A 619 -33.35 -38.98 -10.19
C ILE A 619 -32.97 -39.92 -9.05
N GLY A 620 -31.67 -40.21 -8.88
CA GLY A 620 -31.16 -41.06 -7.80
C GLY A 620 -31.42 -40.45 -6.42
N LEU A 621 -31.14 -39.16 -6.25
CA LEU A 621 -31.37 -38.44 -4.98
C LEU A 621 -32.86 -38.30 -4.64
N ALA A 622 -33.70 -38.07 -5.64
CA ALA A 622 -35.16 -38.09 -5.47
C ALA A 622 -35.66 -39.46 -5.02
N ALA A 623 -35.22 -40.55 -5.67
CA ALA A 623 -35.60 -41.90 -5.28
C ALA A 623 -35.10 -42.26 -3.87
N LEU A 624 -33.90 -41.83 -3.51
CA LEU A 624 -33.30 -42.12 -2.20
C LEU A 624 -34.00 -41.36 -1.07
N SER A 625 -34.32 -40.08 -1.27
CA SER A 625 -35.05 -39.27 -0.28
C SER A 625 -36.50 -39.73 -0.09
N ILE A 626 -37.20 -40.08 -1.17
CA ILE A 626 -38.54 -40.69 -1.09
C ILE A 626 -38.47 -42.05 -0.38
N GLY A 627 -37.48 -42.88 -0.73
CA GLY A 627 -37.29 -44.19 -0.09
C GLY A 627 -36.96 -44.10 1.40
N PHE A 628 -36.14 -43.12 1.78
CA PHE A 628 -35.80 -42.87 3.18
C PHE A 628 -37.01 -42.40 3.99
N GLY A 629 -37.78 -41.43 3.50
CA GLY A 629 -38.96 -40.93 4.21
C GLY A 629 -40.08 -41.98 4.36
N LEU A 630 -40.23 -42.87 3.38
CA LEU A 630 -41.13 -44.03 3.48
C LEU A 630 -40.60 -45.09 4.47
N GLY A 631 -39.29 -45.27 4.55
CA GLY A 631 -38.64 -46.24 5.44
C GLY A 631 -38.56 -45.77 6.90
N SER A 632 -38.44 -44.47 7.13
CA SER A 632 -38.44 -43.84 8.46
C SER A 632 -39.85 -43.64 9.01
N GLY A 633 -40.88 -43.72 8.16
CA GLY A 633 -42.28 -43.55 8.54
C GLY A 633 -42.70 -42.09 8.72
N GLU A 634 -41.91 -41.13 8.24
CA GLU A 634 -42.21 -39.70 8.34
C GLU A 634 -43.48 -39.31 7.56
N PHE A 635 -43.77 -40.02 6.47
CA PHE A 635 -45.00 -39.82 5.69
C PHE A 635 -45.44 -41.15 5.04
N ALA A 636 -46.75 -41.32 4.87
CA ALA A 636 -47.32 -42.49 4.21
C ALA A 636 -47.68 -42.19 2.76
N VAL A 637 -47.56 -43.18 1.88
CA VAL A 637 -47.97 -43.06 0.46
C VAL A 637 -49.44 -42.66 0.38
N GLY A 638 -49.72 -41.56 -0.33
CA GLY A 638 -51.07 -40.99 -0.49
C GLY A 638 -51.47 -39.95 0.56
N THR A 639 -50.54 -39.52 1.41
CA THR A 639 -50.72 -38.33 2.26
C THR A 639 -50.37 -37.06 1.48
N PRO A 640 -50.99 -35.90 1.80
CA PRO A 640 -50.65 -34.62 1.15
C PRO A 640 -49.15 -34.28 1.25
N ASP A 641 -48.49 -34.65 2.35
CA ASP A 641 -47.06 -34.40 2.53
C ASP A 641 -46.20 -35.26 1.60
N PHE A 642 -46.59 -36.52 1.37
CA PHE A 642 -45.97 -37.37 0.36
C PHE A 642 -46.20 -36.84 -1.05
N GLU A 643 -47.41 -36.35 -1.35
CA GLU A 643 -47.74 -35.77 -2.67
C GLU A 643 -46.95 -34.47 -2.93
N ASN A 644 -46.79 -33.62 -1.92
CA ASN A 644 -46.00 -32.38 -2.00
C ASN A 644 -44.50 -32.68 -2.17
N LEU A 645 -43.96 -33.62 -1.41
CA LEU A 645 -42.56 -34.03 -1.57
C LEU A 645 -42.31 -34.67 -2.94
N LEU A 646 -43.22 -35.52 -3.40
CA LEU A 646 -43.14 -36.13 -4.73
C LEU A 646 -43.21 -35.07 -5.83
N ALA A 647 -44.10 -34.09 -5.71
CA ALA A 647 -44.22 -32.98 -6.65
C ALA A 647 -42.94 -32.13 -6.69
N ASP A 648 -42.38 -31.79 -5.53
CA ASP A 648 -41.10 -31.07 -5.40
C ASP A 648 -39.95 -31.82 -6.09
N LYS A 649 -39.82 -33.13 -5.85
CA LYS A 649 -38.75 -33.92 -6.49
C LYS A 649 -38.95 -34.11 -7.99
N ILE A 650 -40.20 -34.19 -8.47
CA ILE A 650 -40.50 -34.22 -9.91
C ILE A 650 -40.12 -32.87 -10.55
N ALA A 651 -40.45 -31.74 -9.91
CA ALA A 651 -40.08 -30.41 -10.40
C ALA A 651 -38.56 -30.27 -10.52
N GLY A 652 -37.81 -30.68 -9.49
CA GLY A 652 -36.34 -30.66 -9.52
C GLY A 652 -35.74 -31.55 -10.63
N ILE A 653 -36.33 -32.72 -10.90
CA ILE A 653 -35.90 -33.58 -12.02
C ILE A 653 -36.19 -32.91 -13.37
N ILE A 654 -37.33 -32.24 -13.53
CA ILE A 654 -37.69 -31.53 -14.77
C ILE A 654 -36.73 -30.38 -15.04
N VAL A 655 -36.39 -29.59 -14.02
CA VAL A 655 -35.42 -28.50 -14.12
C VAL A 655 -34.02 -29.05 -14.44
N GLY A 656 -33.61 -30.14 -13.78
CA GLY A 656 -32.36 -30.85 -14.09
C GLY A 656 -32.31 -31.36 -15.53
N ALA A 657 -33.44 -31.85 -16.06
CA ALA A 657 -33.57 -32.28 -17.45
C ALA A 657 -33.46 -31.12 -18.44
N LEU A 658 -34.05 -29.96 -18.12
CA LEU A 658 -33.95 -28.73 -18.90
C LEU A 658 -32.52 -28.19 -18.93
N PHE A 659 -31.82 -28.19 -17.80
CA PHE A 659 -30.42 -27.76 -17.75
C PHE A 659 -29.48 -28.76 -18.44
N ALA A 660 -29.75 -30.06 -18.32
CA ALA A 660 -29.03 -31.06 -19.11
C ALA A 660 -29.24 -30.80 -20.61
N ALA A 661 -30.47 -30.54 -21.07
CA ALA A 661 -30.76 -30.22 -22.46
C ALA A 661 -30.11 -28.90 -22.93
N LEU A 662 -30.11 -27.86 -22.10
CA LEU A 662 -29.45 -26.58 -22.38
C LEU A 662 -27.93 -26.74 -22.51
N SER A 663 -27.31 -27.56 -21.65
CA SER A 663 -25.87 -27.83 -21.71
C SER A 663 -25.43 -28.58 -22.98
N MET A 664 -26.37 -29.21 -23.70
CA MET A 664 -26.11 -29.89 -24.97
C MET A 664 -26.13 -28.94 -26.18
N VAL A 665 -26.52 -27.68 -26.02
CA VAL A 665 -26.52 -26.66 -27.08
C VAL A 665 -25.20 -25.87 -27.04
N PRO A 666 -24.54 -25.59 -28.18
CA PRO A 666 -23.35 -24.73 -28.21
C PRO A 666 -23.64 -23.36 -27.59
N GLY A 667 -22.92 -23.01 -26.52
CA GLY A 667 -23.14 -21.79 -25.73
C GLY A 667 -23.90 -21.99 -24.41
N GLY A 668 -24.63 -23.10 -24.25
CA GLY A 668 -25.38 -23.40 -23.03
C GLY A 668 -24.48 -23.57 -21.78
N GLN A 669 -23.25 -24.05 -21.95
CA GLN A 669 -22.29 -24.20 -20.85
C GLN A 669 -21.83 -22.86 -20.27
N LEU A 670 -21.72 -21.81 -21.09
CA LEU A 670 -21.39 -20.46 -20.62
C LEU A 670 -22.55 -19.84 -19.83
N ILE A 671 -23.78 -20.09 -20.29
CA ILE A 671 -24.99 -19.63 -19.59
C ILE A 671 -25.12 -20.32 -18.23
N MET A 672 -24.88 -21.64 -18.15
CA MET A 672 -24.90 -22.37 -16.89
C MET A 672 -23.81 -21.91 -15.92
N GLY A 673 -22.60 -21.61 -16.43
CA GLY A 673 -21.53 -21.02 -15.62
C GLY A 673 -21.92 -19.67 -15.05
N ALA A 674 -22.56 -18.81 -15.85
CA ALA A 674 -23.03 -17.51 -15.40
C ALA A 674 -24.13 -17.62 -14.33
N ILE A 675 -25.10 -18.54 -14.49
CA ILE A 675 -26.16 -18.77 -13.50
C ILE A 675 -25.57 -19.24 -12.17
N GLY A 676 -24.64 -20.20 -12.18
CA GLY A 676 -23.99 -20.68 -10.96
C GLY A 676 -23.20 -19.60 -10.21
N ILE A 677 -22.56 -18.68 -10.94
CA ILE A 677 -21.86 -17.53 -10.34
C ILE A 677 -22.86 -16.57 -9.69
N ILE A 678 -23.97 -16.25 -10.38
CA ILE A 678 -25.01 -15.36 -9.86
C ILE A 678 -25.63 -15.92 -8.58
N ASP A 679 -25.93 -17.22 -8.55
CA ASP A 679 -26.51 -17.88 -7.37
C ASP A 679 -25.54 -17.87 -6.18
N SER A 680 -24.25 -18.08 -6.45
CA SER A 680 -23.20 -18.01 -5.42
C SER A 680 -23.06 -16.59 -4.84
N LEU A 681 -23.19 -15.56 -5.68
CA LEU A 681 -23.12 -14.16 -5.24
C LEU A 681 -24.33 -13.75 -4.39
N PHE A 682 -25.53 -14.19 -4.76
CA PHE A 682 -26.73 -13.94 -3.96
C PHE A 682 -26.69 -14.65 -2.61
N SER A 683 -26.28 -15.92 -2.59
CA SER A 683 -26.10 -16.69 -1.36
C SER A 683 -25.06 -16.04 -0.43
N LEU A 684 -23.92 -15.60 -0.98
CA LEU A 684 -22.88 -14.90 -0.23
C LEU A 684 -23.37 -13.56 0.33
N GLY A 685 -24.11 -12.77 -0.46
CA GLY A 685 -24.69 -11.51 -0.01
C GLY A 685 -25.68 -11.70 1.15
N CYS A 686 -26.51 -12.75 1.09
CA CYS A 686 -27.41 -13.11 2.18
C CYS A 686 -26.67 -13.61 3.44
N ALA A 687 -25.56 -14.33 3.28
CA ALA A 687 -24.73 -14.75 4.41
C ALA A 687 -24.08 -13.54 5.12
N ILE A 688 -23.51 -12.60 4.35
CA ILE A 688 -22.88 -11.38 4.89
C ILE A 688 -23.92 -10.48 5.57
N ALA A 689 -25.12 -10.40 5.02
CA ALA A 689 -26.22 -9.62 5.62
C ALA A 689 -26.84 -10.27 6.87
N GLY A 690 -26.36 -11.44 7.32
CA GLY A 690 -26.96 -12.21 8.41
C GLY A 690 -28.38 -12.69 8.11
N ALA A 691 -28.75 -12.72 6.83
CA ALA A 691 -30.04 -13.16 6.35
C ALA A 691 -30.13 -14.69 6.29
N ALA A 692 -29.02 -15.38 5.99
CA ALA A 692 -28.97 -16.84 5.97
C ALA A 692 -29.34 -17.42 7.36
N GLY A 693 -30.48 -18.11 7.44
CA GLY A 693 -31.00 -18.75 8.66
C GLY A 693 -31.77 -17.83 9.62
N ALA A 694 -31.90 -16.53 9.34
CA ALA A 694 -32.80 -15.66 10.08
C ALA A 694 -34.26 -15.92 9.65
N LYS A 695 -35.23 -15.73 10.55
CA LYS A 695 -36.67 -15.77 10.20
C LYS A 695 -37.06 -14.54 9.37
N ILE A 696 -36.50 -14.40 8.18
CA ILE A 696 -36.89 -13.38 7.21
C ILE A 696 -38.20 -13.81 6.52
N LYS A 697 -38.84 -12.87 5.83
CA LYS A 697 -40.05 -13.17 5.05
C LYS A 697 -39.71 -14.28 4.03
N PRO A 698 -40.56 -15.32 3.87
CA PRO A 698 -40.30 -16.44 2.95
C PRO A 698 -39.93 -16.01 1.53
N ALA A 699 -40.47 -14.88 1.08
CA ALA A 699 -40.16 -14.33 -0.23
C ALA A 699 -38.68 -13.91 -0.40
N VAL A 700 -38.01 -13.43 0.64
CA VAL A 700 -36.59 -13.04 0.55
C VAL A 700 -35.70 -14.28 0.59
N ASP A 701 -36.06 -15.24 1.44
CA ASP A 701 -35.33 -16.50 1.56
C ASP A 701 -35.36 -17.27 0.23
N THR A 702 -36.54 -17.43 -0.39
CA THR A 702 -36.60 -18.14 -1.66
C THR A 702 -36.10 -17.32 -2.85
N TRP A 703 -36.58 -16.08 -3.03
CA TRP A 703 -36.36 -15.37 -4.31
C TRP A 703 -35.05 -14.60 -4.38
N VAL A 704 -34.44 -14.32 -3.22
CA VAL A 704 -33.16 -13.59 -3.16
C VAL A 704 -32.07 -14.55 -2.72
N CYS A 705 -32.24 -15.24 -1.59
CA CYS A 705 -31.17 -16.06 -1.04
C CYS A 705 -31.04 -17.44 -1.70
N GLY A 706 -32.12 -17.97 -2.26
CA GLY A 706 -32.12 -19.20 -3.06
C GLY A 706 -31.54 -19.08 -4.47
N GLY A 707 -31.24 -17.86 -4.93
CA GLY A 707 -30.73 -17.59 -6.27
C GLY A 707 -31.74 -17.85 -7.39
N LEU A 708 -31.28 -17.71 -8.63
CA LEU A 708 -32.05 -17.96 -9.84
C LEU A 708 -32.48 -19.42 -9.96
N THR A 709 -31.65 -20.39 -9.52
CA THR A 709 -32.00 -21.81 -9.61
C THR A 709 -33.22 -22.17 -8.76
N GLN A 710 -33.31 -21.64 -7.53
CA GLN A 710 -34.48 -21.88 -6.67
C GLN A 710 -35.69 -21.09 -7.16
N ALA A 711 -35.50 -19.86 -7.64
CA ALA A 711 -36.56 -19.08 -8.27
C ALA A 711 -37.16 -19.77 -9.52
N PHE A 712 -36.35 -20.45 -10.33
CA PHE A 712 -36.82 -21.26 -11.47
C PHE A 712 -37.46 -22.59 -11.07
N THR A 713 -37.20 -23.09 -9.85
CA THR A 713 -37.80 -24.34 -9.36
C THR A 713 -39.17 -24.08 -8.71
N GLU A 714 -39.38 -22.89 -8.13
CA GLU A 714 -40.69 -22.46 -7.61
C GLU A 714 -41.65 -21.90 -8.68
N ALA A 715 -41.11 -21.34 -9.78
CA ALA A 715 -41.89 -20.83 -10.91
C ALA A 715 -42.34 -21.94 -11.87
#